data_AF-A0A6A5XGQ6-F1
#
_entry.id   AF-A0A6A5XGQ6-F1
#
_cell.length_a   1.000
_cell.length_b   1.000
_cell.length_c   1.000
_cell.angle_alpha   90.00
_cell.angle_beta   90.00
_cell.angle_gamma   90.00
#
_symmetry.space_group_name_H-M   'P 1'
#
loop_
_entity.id
_entity.type
_entity.pdbx_description
1 polymer ?
#
loop_
_entity_poly.entity_id
_entity_poly.type
_entity_poly.pdbx_seq_one_letter_code
_entity_poly.pdbx_strand_id
1 'polypeptide(L)'
;MGRDIDFEPMLAEFERSTYFITYYGERNASISANCNVLAALLQSGNVAKYTSQILKCAEFLNNAWRSGNVQDKWNISKNYSMMLLTQAFVQLLRAWKLKQLDSDTDLEALMQSVRATLLDVYVQTVQHQHEDGSWSSMREVTAYAILTLSSLVELPWKDSIRATAAASIAKGKSYLLKHQNLWAEAEYLWIEKVAYSSSNLSNAYCLAAVEASGPRERLVNDDEMAFAKSSAHIAKYTGLFKALKPFQNCPEWKLEASMMQSQPFVANLKSRQTRIFPEMGKMKSHKYMDMIPLTWIGCNHVRDHGVSSKMLWEMMMISMLNYQADVYMEMVVGDKLDGSLAEVRRIIDRAIKSPTRVSGKRKGEQKDGQQNGSVSDETNETNPYGHKRAKMNGSNGTHINGGPVTDACQFESGSSHTNGIKECTSDNGTSNGTMPSKGVLAEVEVTINAFTTYVLTHPSVIRSPSYLQRWLAQSLHAFLDAHITQIEDCKLLSDGELPKETYYNWVHTTSSNHTSCPYSFVFYLCLLHGTRTGIGKTPVDLFPGAKTKYMLEDACRHLATICRQHNDFGSVERDKEEANLNSVDFPEFDGTQESDKDAHRSDSAVEQAKKEVLVIAKYERKFLDLSLAELRKNVKQDVMRELMLLFHVTDIYGEIYLARDMSPSRSSLQ
;
A
#
# COMPACT_ATOMS: atom_id res chain seq x y z
N MET A 1 -28.26 29.57 12.08
CA MET A 1 -29.33 30.38 12.73
C MET A 1 -30.36 30.90 11.72
N GLY A 2 -30.73 30.14 10.67
CA GLY A 2 -31.72 30.61 9.67
C GLY A 2 -31.37 31.91 8.93
N ARG A 3 -30.08 32.27 8.85
CA ARG A 3 -29.59 33.42 8.09
C ARG A 3 -28.95 32.91 6.82
N ASP A 4 -29.34 33.46 5.68
CA ASP A 4 -28.62 33.28 4.43
C ASP A 4 -27.33 34.13 4.46
N ILE A 5 -26.25 33.62 3.88
CA ILE A 5 -24.92 34.21 3.95
C ILE A 5 -24.32 34.17 2.54
N ASP A 6 -23.86 35.34 2.07
CA ASP A 6 -23.08 35.39 0.85
C ASP A 6 -21.66 34.86 1.09
N PHE A 7 -21.28 33.83 0.33
CA PHE A 7 -19.97 33.20 0.40
C PHE A 7 -18.95 33.84 -0.55
N GLU A 8 -19.35 34.66 -1.53
CA GLU A 8 -18.41 35.23 -2.51
C GLU A 8 -17.19 35.94 -1.88
N PRO A 9 -17.31 36.72 -0.79
CA PRO A 9 -16.15 37.34 -0.15
C PRO A 9 -15.16 36.32 0.42
N MET A 10 -15.65 35.19 0.95
CA MET A 10 -14.82 34.10 1.46
C MET A 10 -14.12 33.36 0.31
N LEU A 11 -14.83 33.13 -0.80
CA LEU A 11 -14.26 32.48 -1.99
C LEU A 11 -13.15 33.33 -2.61
N ALA A 12 -13.43 34.61 -2.88
CA ALA A 12 -12.48 35.53 -3.50
C ALA A 12 -11.15 35.65 -2.72
N GLU A 13 -11.23 35.68 -1.38
CA GLU A 13 -10.07 35.86 -0.50
C GLU A 13 -9.28 34.55 -0.28
N PHE A 14 -9.98 33.46 0.04
CA PHE A 14 -9.37 32.24 0.61
C PHE A 14 -9.30 31.05 -0.35
N GLU A 15 -10.02 31.05 -1.47
CA GLU A 15 -10.00 29.93 -2.44
C GLU A 15 -8.66 29.85 -3.17
N ARG A 16 -8.08 28.66 -3.27
CA ARG A 16 -6.91 28.38 -4.13
C ARG A 16 -7.25 27.25 -5.09
N SER A 17 -6.28 26.86 -5.94
CA SER A 17 -6.50 25.87 -7.00
C SER A 17 -7.01 24.53 -6.48
N THR A 18 -6.52 24.07 -5.33
CA THR A 18 -6.79 22.71 -4.80
C THR A 18 -7.30 22.66 -3.36
N TYR A 19 -7.39 23.80 -2.65
CA TYR A 19 -7.85 23.88 -1.25
C TYR A 19 -8.15 25.34 -0.86
N PHE A 20 -8.61 25.57 0.38
CA PHE A 20 -8.80 26.88 0.98
C PHE A 20 -7.72 27.19 2.03
N ILE A 21 -7.13 28.39 1.95
CA ILE A 21 -6.14 28.86 2.92
C ILE A 21 -6.81 29.43 4.18
N THR A 22 -6.09 29.48 5.30
CA THR A 22 -6.49 30.26 6.49
C THR A 22 -6.00 31.71 6.42
N TYR A 23 -4.79 31.95 5.90
CA TYR A 23 -4.22 33.30 5.74
C TYR A 23 -3.36 33.43 4.48
N TYR A 24 -3.20 34.66 3.98
CA TYR A 24 -2.18 34.97 2.98
C TYR A 24 -0.77 34.60 3.44
N GLY A 25 0.01 34.01 2.54
CA GLY A 25 1.38 33.58 2.81
C GLY A 25 1.53 32.33 3.68
N GLU A 26 0.44 31.62 4.01
CA GLU A 26 0.56 30.37 4.77
C GLU A 26 1.32 29.29 3.98
N ARG A 27 2.15 28.51 4.69
CA ARG A 27 2.97 27.45 4.08
C ARG A 27 2.27 26.08 4.05
N ASN A 28 1.38 25.85 5.02
CA ASN A 28 0.68 24.58 5.20
C ASN A 28 -0.82 24.86 5.31
N ALA A 29 -1.62 24.16 4.50
CA ALA A 29 -3.08 24.16 4.56
C ALA A 29 -3.59 23.61 5.91
N SER A 30 -4.75 24.09 6.37
CA SER A 30 -5.45 23.53 7.53
C SER A 30 -6.53 22.52 7.10
N ILE A 31 -6.58 21.37 7.77
CA ILE A 31 -7.70 20.43 7.60
C ILE A 31 -8.96 21.02 8.21
N SER A 32 -8.90 21.52 9.45
CA SER A 32 -10.10 22.02 10.14
C SER A 32 -10.73 23.21 9.40
N ALA A 33 -9.92 24.11 8.82
CA ALA A 33 -10.42 25.19 7.98
C ALA A 33 -11.15 24.67 6.73
N ASN A 34 -10.60 23.66 6.03
CA ASN A 34 -11.25 23.08 4.85
C ASN A 34 -12.51 22.26 5.22
N CYS A 35 -12.54 21.60 6.38
CA CYS A 35 -13.75 20.98 6.92
C CYS A 35 -14.83 22.04 7.21
N ASN A 36 -14.44 23.18 7.80
CA ASN A 36 -15.36 24.27 8.11
C ASN A 36 -15.91 24.93 6.83
N VAL A 37 -15.08 25.16 5.81
CA VAL A 37 -15.53 25.65 4.50
C VAL A 37 -16.50 24.66 3.85
N LEU A 38 -16.16 23.36 3.82
CA LEU A 38 -17.03 22.32 3.28
C LEU A 38 -18.39 22.29 4.00
N ALA A 39 -18.39 22.28 5.34
CA ALA A 39 -19.61 22.29 6.13
C ALA A 39 -20.45 23.57 5.94
N ALA A 40 -19.81 24.74 5.77
CA ALA A 40 -20.50 25.99 5.53
C ALA A 40 -21.16 26.05 4.15
N LEU A 41 -20.46 25.63 3.09
CA LEU A 41 -21.01 25.57 1.73
C LEU A 41 -22.16 24.56 1.62
N LEU A 42 -22.07 23.42 2.31
CA LEU A 42 -23.14 22.41 2.39
C LEU A 42 -24.37 22.88 3.21
N GLN A 43 -24.27 24.00 3.94
CA GLN A 43 -25.38 24.65 4.64
C GLN A 43 -25.95 25.85 3.89
N SER A 44 -25.47 26.13 2.66
CA SER A 44 -26.03 27.16 1.79
C SER A 44 -27.49 26.87 1.44
N GLY A 45 -28.31 27.92 1.31
CA GLY A 45 -29.65 27.81 0.71
C GLY A 45 -29.63 27.34 -0.76
N ASN A 46 -28.48 27.44 -1.44
CA ASN A 46 -28.24 26.89 -2.78
C ASN A 46 -26.89 26.16 -2.81
N VAL A 47 -26.90 24.89 -2.42
CA VAL A 47 -25.72 24.01 -2.42
C VAL A 47 -25.16 23.81 -3.84
N ALA A 48 -26.03 23.68 -4.84
CA ALA A 48 -25.67 23.43 -6.24
C ALA A 48 -24.71 24.50 -6.79
N LYS A 49 -24.95 25.78 -6.47
CA LYS A 49 -24.09 26.92 -6.84
C LYS A 49 -22.61 26.71 -6.48
N TYR A 50 -22.32 26.01 -5.39
CA TYR A 50 -20.97 25.86 -4.83
C TYR A 50 -20.36 24.46 -5.06
N THR A 51 -20.91 23.68 -6.00
CA THR A 51 -20.51 22.28 -6.19
C THR A 51 -19.01 22.12 -6.48
N SER A 52 -18.40 23.00 -7.28
CA SER A 52 -16.97 22.92 -7.58
C SER A 52 -16.08 23.17 -6.34
N GLN A 53 -16.45 24.12 -5.48
CA GLN A 53 -15.76 24.36 -4.20
C GLN A 53 -15.98 23.23 -3.19
N ILE A 54 -17.18 22.66 -3.14
CA ILE A 54 -17.52 21.50 -2.31
C ILE A 54 -16.66 20.29 -2.69
N LEU A 55 -16.58 19.97 -3.98
CA LEU A 55 -15.77 18.86 -4.49
C LEU A 55 -14.27 19.10 -4.25
N LYS A 56 -13.77 20.32 -4.48
CA LYS A 56 -12.39 20.72 -4.16
C LYS A 56 -12.04 20.47 -2.69
N CYS A 57 -12.90 20.88 -1.75
CA CYS A 57 -12.68 20.63 -0.32
C CYS A 57 -12.72 19.12 -0.02
N ALA A 58 -13.68 18.39 -0.58
CA ALA A 58 -13.82 16.95 -0.37
C ALA A 58 -12.58 16.18 -0.85
N GLU A 59 -12.06 16.50 -2.04
CA GLU A 59 -10.83 15.93 -2.58
C GLU A 59 -9.61 16.26 -1.74
N PHE A 60 -9.42 17.53 -1.35
CA PHE A 60 -8.31 17.94 -0.47
C PHE A 60 -8.32 17.15 0.84
N LEU A 61 -9.46 17.13 1.53
CA LEU A 61 -9.62 16.47 2.82
C LEU A 61 -9.40 14.95 2.75
N ASN A 62 -9.97 14.30 1.72
CA ASN A 62 -9.82 12.87 1.47
C ASN A 62 -8.36 12.53 1.11
N ASN A 63 -7.68 13.35 0.32
CA ASN A 63 -6.25 13.17 0.00
C ASN A 63 -5.34 13.40 1.21
N ALA A 64 -5.66 14.38 2.07
CA ALA A 64 -4.94 14.65 3.30
C ALA A 64 -5.08 13.48 4.29
N TRP A 65 -6.30 12.96 4.48
CA TRP A 65 -6.56 11.77 5.29
C TRP A 65 -5.82 10.55 4.75
N ARG A 66 -6.00 10.21 3.47
CA ARG A 66 -5.34 9.04 2.85
C ARG A 66 -3.82 9.10 2.91
N SER A 67 -3.23 10.30 2.94
CA SER A 67 -1.79 10.48 3.08
C SER A 67 -1.27 10.40 4.53
N GLY A 68 -2.15 10.33 5.53
CA GLY A 68 -1.82 10.36 6.96
C GLY A 68 -1.57 11.76 7.52
N ASN A 69 -1.82 12.82 6.73
CA ASN A 69 -1.57 14.22 7.09
C ASN A 69 -2.70 14.83 7.93
N VAL A 70 -3.24 14.05 8.88
CA VAL A 70 -4.49 14.35 9.62
C VAL A 70 -4.30 15.32 10.79
N GLN A 71 -3.07 15.69 11.10
CA GLN A 71 -2.76 16.65 12.15
C GLN A 71 -3.02 18.07 11.66
N ASP A 72 -3.95 18.77 12.28
CA ASP A 72 -4.21 20.17 11.99
C ASP A 72 -3.27 21.11 12.77
N LYS A 73 -3.13 22.35 12.28
CA LYS A 73 -2.29 23.39 12.90
C LYS A 73 -2.96 24.17 14.04
N TRP A 74 -4.27 23.98 14.29
CA TRP A 74 -5.02 24.71 15.32
C TRP A 74 -5.29 23.91 16.61
N ASN A 75 -5.14 22.59 16.57
CA ASN A 75 -5.40 21.73 17.72
C ASN A 75 -4.38 20.57 17.78
N ILE A 76 -3.90 20.25 18.97
CA ILE A 76 -2.94 19.16 19.21
C ILE A 76 -3.62 17.79 19.03
N SER A 77 -4.91 17.66 19.33
CA SER A 77 -5.63 16.39 19.24
C SER A 77 -6.14 16.11 17.83
N LYS A 78 -5.75 14.96 17.26
CA LYS A 78 -6.29 14.46 15.99
C LYS A 78 -7.81 14.26 16.03
N ASN A 79 -8.37 13.97 17.20
CA ASN A 79 -9.82 13.79 17.37
C ASN A 79 -10.61 15.04 16.99
N TYR A 80 -10.04 16.25 17.15
CA TYR A 80 -10.65 17.49 16.66
C TYR A 80 -10.82 17.48 15.13
N SER A 81 -9.76 17.09 14.42
CA SER A 81 -9.75 16.99 12.97
C SER A 81 -10.68 15.88 12.47
N MET A 82 -10.69 14.73 13.16
CA MET A 82 -11.57 13.59 12.86
C MET A 82 -13.05 13.94 13.02
N MET A 83 -13.41 14.68 14.08
CA MET A 83 -14.77 15.17 14.32
C MET A 83 -15.24 16.07 13.18
N LEU A 84 -14.48 17.12 12.84
CA LEU A 84 -14.85 18.06 11.79
C LEU A 84 -14.89 17.41 10.40
N LEU A 85 -13.93 16.54 10.09
CA LEU A 85 -13.89 15.77 8.85
C LEU A 85 -15.15 14.90 8.72
N THR A 86 -15.50 14.19 9.79
CA THR A 86 -16.69 13.32 9.83
C THR A 86 -17.97 14.12 9.63
N GLN A 87 -18.15 15.22 10.37
CA GLN A 87 -19.33 16.07 10.26
C GLN A 87 -19.49 16.65 8.85
N ALA A 88 -18.40 17.09 8.22
CA ALA A 88 -18.42 17.61 6.85
C ALA A 88 -18.69 16.50 5.82
N PHE A 89 -18.10 15.32 5.97
CA PHE A 89 -18.28 14.19 5.04
C PHE A 89 -19.65 13.51 5.15
N VAL A 90 -20.26 13.45 6.34
CA VAL A 90 -21.65 12.99 6.52
C VAL A 90 -22.63 13.97 5.85
N GLN A 91 -22.41 15.29 5.98
CA GLN A 91 -23.17 16.31 5.25
C GLN A 91 -22.97 16.19 3.71
N LEU A 92 -21.75 15.91 3.24
CA LEU A 92 -21.46 15.72 1.81
C LEU A 92 -22.20 14.51 1.23
N LEU A 93 -22.15 13.36 1.93
CA LEU A 93 -22.88 12.15 1.52
C LEU A 93 -24.40 12.39 1.48
N ARG A 94 -24.93 13.19 2.42
CA ARG A 94 -26.32 13.61 2.46
C ARG A 94 -26.69 14.48 1.25
N ALA A 95 -25.92 15.53 0.96
CA ALA A 95 -26.16 16.43 -0.17
C ALA A 95 -26.06 15.69 -1.53
N TRP A 96 -25.06 14.83 -1.70
CA TRP A 96 -24.93 13.96 -2.87
C TRP A 96 -26.13 13.02 -3.03
N LYS A 97 -26.56 12.36 -1.95
CA LYS A 97 -27.71 11.43 -1.99
C LYS A 97 -29.03 12.16 -2.31
N LEU A 98 -29.20 13.38 -1.81
CA LEU A 98 -30.34 14.26 -2.11
C LEU A 98 -30.25 14.93 -3.48
N LYS A 99 -29.21 14.64 -4.29
CA LYS A 99 -28.95 15.24 -5.61
C LYS A 99 -28.89 16.78 -5.57
N GLN A 100 -28.30 17.33 -4.50
CA GLN A 100 -28.12 18.78 -4.30
C GLN A 100 -26.82 19.31 -4.91
N LEU A 101 -25.99 18.43 -5.47
CA LEU A 101 -24.75 18.78 -6.17
C LEU A 101 -25.01 18.80 -7.68
N ASP A 102 -24.56 19.86 -8.33
CA ASP A 102 -24.67 20.07 -9.77
C ASP A 102 -23.33 19.75 -10.43
N SER A 103 -23.23 18.56 -11.01
CA SER A 103 -21.99 18.05 -11.61
C SER A 103 -22.28 17.05 -12.72
N ASP A 104 -21.70 17.30 -13.90
CA ASP A 104 -21.72 16.38 -15.05
C ASP A 104 -20.79 15.15 -14.86
N THR A 105 -19.98 15.13 -13.80
CA THR A 105 -18.98 14.07 -13.54
C THR A 105 -19.56 13.01 -12.61
N ASP A 106 -19.28 11.73 -12.87
CA ASP A 106 -19.63 10.65 -11.93
C ASP A 106 -18.83 10.80 -10.61
N LEU A 107 -19.55 11.18 -9.55
CA LEU A 107 -19.00 11.39 -8.22
C LEU A 107 -18.84 10.11 -7.40
N GLU A 108 -19.32 8.95 -7.87
CA GLU A 108 -19.35 7.71 -7.09
C GLU A 108 -17.93 7.28 -6.64
N ALA A 109 -16.90 7.47 -7.48
CA ALA A 109 -15.52 7.16 -7.11
C ALA A 109 -15.01 8.01 -5.93
N LEU A 110 -15.36 9.29 -5.89
CA LEU A 110 -15.04 10.18 -4.76
C LEU A 110 -15.84 9.77 -3.52
N MET A 111 -17.14 9.52 -3.67
CA MET A 111 -18.01 9.10 -2.57
C MET A 111 -17.57 7.77 -1.96
N GLN A 112 -17.13 6.79 -2.76
CA GLN A 112 -16.55 5.54 -2.25
C GLN A 112 -15.27 5.79 -1.43
N SER A 113 -14.41 6.74 -1.85
CA SER A 113 -13.22 7.13 -1.07
C SER A 113 -13.59 7.87 0.23
N VAL A 114 -14.62 8.70 0.22
CA VAL A 114 -15.19 9.35 1.42
C VAL A 114 -15.74 8.32 2.40
N ARG A 115 -16.50 7.34 1.91
CA ARG A 115 -17.04 6.21 2.71
C ARG A 115 -15.92 5.38 3.35
N ALA A 116 -14.84 5.07 2.60
CA ALA A 116 -13.68 4.37 3.14
C ALA A 116 -12.91 5.19 4.18
N THR A 117 -12.83 6.51 4.02
CA THR A 117 -12.25 7.43 5.02
C THR A 117 -13.09 7.45 6.31
N LEU A 118 -14.42 7.51 6.21
CA LEU A 118 -15.31 7.47 7.39
C LEU A 118 -15.22 6.14 8.16
N LEU A 119 -15.01 5.02 7.47
CA LEU A 119 -14.76 3.72 8.12
C LEU A 119 -13.40 3.66 8.82
N ASP A 120 -12.36 4.28 8.25
CA ASP A 120 -11.04 4.43 8.89
C ASP A 120 -11.16 5.25 10.19
N VAL A 121 -11.82 6.41 10.11
CA VAL A 121 -12.11 7.27 11.26
C VAL A 121 -12.89 6.50 12.33
N TYR A 122 -13.94 5.78 11.94
CA TYR A 122 -14.74 4.96 12.85
C TYR A 122 -13.89 3.93 13.60
N VAL A 123 -13.08 3.13 12.89
CA VAL A 123 -12.24 2.11 13.51
C VAL A 123 -11.22 2.75 14.45
N GLN A 124 -10.55 3.82 14.02
CA GLN A 124 -9.60 4.55 14.86
C GLN A 124 -10.26 5.12 16.13
N THR A 125 -11.43 5.77 16.02
CA THR A 125 -12.11 6.34 17.19
C THR A 125 -12.54 5.24 18.17
N VAL A 126 -13.21 4.17 17.74
CA VAL A 126 -13.63 3.09 18.66
C VAL A 126 -12.42 2.41 19.30
N GLN A 127 -11.36 2.16 18.55
CA GLN A 127 -10.17 1.43 19.00
C GLN A 127 -9.35 2.17 20.06
N HIS A 128 -9.33 3.50 20.04
CA HIS A 128 -8.55 4.33 20.96
C HIS A 128 -9.33 4.74 22.23
N GLN A 129 -10.53 4.19 22.46
CA GLN A 129 -11.26 4.41 23.71
C GLN A 129 -10.59 3.66 24.86
N HIS A 130 -10.30 4.38 25.95
CA HIS A 130 -9.77 3.83 27.19
C HIS A 130 -10.85 3.03 27.96
N GLU A 131 -10.42 2.17 28.90
CA GLU A 131 -11.34 1.37 29.72
C GLU A 131 -12.30 2.21 30.57
N ASP A 132 -11.87 3.40 31.00
CA ASP A 132 -12.67 4.39 31.73
C ASP A 132 -13.73 5.10 30.86
N GLY A 133 -13.76 4.81 29.56
CA GLY A 133 -14.64 5.40 28.55
C GLY A 133 -14.10 6.67 27.89
N SER A 134 -12.96 7.20 28.33
CA SER A 134 -12.35 8.42 27.79
C SER A 134 -11.57 8.18 26.49
N TRP A 135 -11.19 9.29 25.86
CA TRP A 135 -10.08 9.32 24.90
C TRP A 135 -8.95 10.17 25.47
N SER A 136 -7.76 9.59 25.55
CA SER A 136 -6.56 10.23 26.13
C SER A 136 -6.73 10.70 27.59
N SER A 137 -7.77 10.25 28.30
CA SER A 137 -8.17 10.75 29.63
C SER A 137 -8.34 12.28 29.70
N MET A 138 -8.78 12.88 28.58
CA MET A 138 -9.05 14.32 28.45
C MET A 138 -10.53 14.55 28.11
N ARG A 139 -11.15 15.56 28.73
CA ARG A 139 -12.59 15.85 28.61
C ARG A 139 -12.93 16.36 27.21
N GLU A 140 -12.25 17.42 26.76
CA GLU A 140 -12.54 18.02 25.44
C GLU A 140 -12.21 17.03 24.29
N VAL A 141 -11.17 16.20 24.44
CA VAL A 141 -10.85 15.12 23.47
C VAL A 141 -11.91 14.01 23.45
N THR A 142 -12.41 13.60 24.62
CA THR A 142 -13.51 12.64 24.75
C THR A 142 -14.79 13.19 24.11
N ALA A 143 -15.06 14.49 24.26
CA ALA A 143 -16.17 15.15 23.61
C ALA A 143 -16.06 15.12 22.08
N TYR A 144 -14.88 15.42 21.50
CA TYR A 144 -14.66 15.29 20.05
C TYR A 144 -14.94 13.86 19.55
N ALA A 145 -14.48 12.84 20.27
CA ALA A 145 -14.67 11.44 19.90
C ALA A 145 -16.15 11.01 19.96
N ILE A 146 -16.90 11.43 20.99
CA ILE A 146 -18.35 11.20 21.08
C ILE A 146 -19.09 11.87 19.92
N LEU A 147 -18.74 13.11 19.58
CA LEU A 147 -19.34 13.85 18.47
C LEU A 147 -19.01 13.21 17.11
N THR A 148 -17.79 12.69 16.95
CA THR A 148 -17.37 11.88 15.79
C THR A 148 -18.26 10.64 15.64
N LEU A 149 -18.39 9.82 16.69
CA LEU A 149 -19.23 8.62 16.65
C LEU A 149 -20.71 8.94 16.48
N SER A 150 -21.20 10.03 17.08
CA SER A 150 -22.60 10.49 16.97
C SER A 150 -22.97 10.85 15.54
N SER A 151 -22.09 11.53 14.79
CA SER A 151 -22.30 11.79 13.36
C SER A 151 -22.16 10.52 12.51
N LEU A 152 -21.29 9.58 12.88
CA LEU A 152 -21.15 8.31 12.16
C LEU A 152 -22.40 7.44 12.26
N VAL A 153 -23.07 7.36 13.43
CA VAL A 153 -24.27 6.50 13.58
C VAL A 153 -25.50 6.95 12.79
N GLU A 154 -25.46 8.13 12.15
CA GLU A 154 -26.49 8.56 11.19
C GLU A 154 -26.45 7.76 9.87
N LEU A 155 -25.33 7.10 9.57
CA LEU A 155 -25.13 6.33 8.34
C LEU A 155 -25.59 4.86 8.49
N PRO A 156 -26.07 4.22 7.41
CA PRO A 156 -26.63 2.85 7.45
C PRO A 156 -25.52 1.79 7.47
N TRP A 157 -24.79 1.72 8.59
CA TRP A 157 -23.83 0.66 8.87
C TRP A 157 -24.51 -0.66 9.25
N LYS A 158 -23.75 -1.76 9.25
CA LYS A 158 -24.17 -3.02 9.86
C LYS A 158 -24.45 -2.89 11.36
N ASP A 159 -25.33 -3.74 11.86
CA ASP A 159 -25.80 -3.75 13.26
C ASP A 159 -24.67 -3.86 14.29
N SER A 160 -23.65 -4.68 14.03
CA SER A 160 -22.47 -4.83 14.91
C SER A 160 -21.70 -3.52 15.09
N ILE A 161 -21.53 -2.77 14.00
CA ILE A 161 -20.85 -1.48 13.92
C ILE A 161 -21.68 -0.42 14.67
N ARG A 162 -23.00 -0.37 14.44
CA ARG A 162 -23.91 0.55 15.13
C ARG A 162 -23.98 0.28 16.64
N ALA A 163 -24.09 -0.98 17.04
CA ALA A 163 -24.14 -1.39 18.45
C ALA A 163 -22.83 -1.04 19.18
N THR A 164 -21.68 -1.29 18.55
CA THR A 164 -20.37 -0.93 19.09
C THR A 164 -20.23 0.59 19.23
N ALA A 165 -20.65 1.36 18.22
CA ALA A 165 -20.64 2.82 18.27
C ALA A 165 -21.47 3.36 19.45
N ALA A 166 -22.70 2.85 19.61
CA ALA A 166 -23.60 3.24 20.68
C ALA A 166 -23.03 2.91 22.07
N ALA A 167 -22.40 1.74 22.24
CA ALA A 167 -21.72 1.37 23.48
C ALA A 167 -20.54 2.29 23.80
N SER A 168 -19.72 2.64 22.81
CA SER A 168 -18.61 3.59 22.98
C SER A 168 -19.09 5.01 23.30
N ILE A 169 -20.15 5.49 22.64
CA ILE A 169 -20.79 6.78 22.97
C ILE A 169 -21.29 6.78 24.42
N ALA A 170 -21.99 5.72 24.85
CA ALA A 170 -22.52 5.64 26.21
C ALA A 170 -21.41 5.70 27.27
N LYS A 171 -20.32 4.93 27.08
CA LYS A 171 -19.14 4.98 27.96
C LYS A 171 -18.49 6.37 28.01
N GLY A 172 -18.33 7.01 26.85
CA GLY A 172 -17.76 8.37 26.77
C GLY A 172 -18.63 9.40 27.50
N LYS A 173 -19.96 9.35 27.33
CA LYS A 173 -20.89 10.21 28.07
C LYS A 173 -20.82 9.98 29.58
N SER A 174 -20.74 8.72 30.01
CA SER A 174 -20.55 8.38 31.44
C SER A 174 -19.25 8.98 31.99
N TYR A 175 -18.15 8.94 31.24
CA TYR A 175 -16.90 9.61 31.60
C TYR A 175 -17.07 11.13 31.72
N LEU A 176 -17.69 11.79 30.74
CA LEU A 176 -17.88 13.24 30.77
C LEU A 176 -18.76 13.70 31.94
N LEU A 177 -19.87 12.99 32.21
CA LEU A 177 -20.78 13.28 33.31
C LEU A 177 -20.10 13.10 34.67
N LYS A 178 -19.26 12.06 34.83
CA LYS A 178 -18.47 11.85 36.06
C LYS A 178 -17.50 13.01 36.35
N HIS A 179 -17.04 13.72 35.32
CA HIS A 179 -16.10 14.83 35.43
C HIS A 179 -16.76 16.19 35.10
N GLN A 180 -18.08 16.31 35.23
CA GLN A 180 -18.85 17.51 34.85
C GLN A 180 -18.38 18.78 35.56
N ASN A 181 -18.05 18.68 36.85
CA ASN A 181 -17.52 19.77 37.66
C ASN A 181 -16.16 20.30 37.16
N LEU A 182 -15.45 19.53 36.32
CA LEU A 182 -14.12 19.85 35.80
C LEU A 182 -14.14 20.31 34.33
N TRP A 183 -15.31 20.51 33.70
CA TRP A 183 -15.37 20.93 32.27
C TRP A 183 -14.79 22.33 32.03
N ALA A 184 -14.81 23.21 33.03
CA ALA A 184 -14.19 24.53 32.97
C ALA A 184 -12.65 24.50 33.09
N GLU A 185 -12.07 23.40 33.61
CA GLU A 185 -10.62 23.20 33.73
C GLU A 185 -10.04 22.63 32.43
N ALA A 186 -10.18 23.40 31.35
CA ALA A 186 -9.87 23.00 29.98
C ALA A 186 -8.41 22.54 29.79
N GLU A 187 -8.22 21.52 28.95
CA GLU A 187 -6.89 21.07 28.55
C GLU A 187 -6.21 22.04 27.57
N TYR A 188 -4.87 22.05 27.56
CA TYR A 188 -4.05 22.86 26.65
C TYR A 188 -3.99 22.22 25.25
N LEU A 189 -5.12 22.24 24.53
CA LEU A 189 -5.27 21.57 23.23
C LEU A 189 -5.13 22.51 22.04
N TRP A 190 -5.38 23.81 22.22
CA TRP A 190 -5.45 24.78 21.13
C TRP A 190 -4.08 25.39 20.85
N ILE A 191 -3.78 25.68 19.59
CA ILE A 191 -2.46 26.14 19.14
C ILE A 191 -2.57 27.59 18.62
N GLU A 192 -1.76 28.49 19.16
CA GLU A 192 -1.49 29.82 18.59
C GLU A 192 0.03 30.02 18.54
N LYS A 193 0.61 30.99 19.25
CA LYS A 193 2.08 31.07 19.41
C LYS A 193 2.63 29.96 20.33
N VAL A 194 1.80 29.54 21.27
CA VAL A 194 2.01 28.43 22.22
C VAL A 194 0.72 27.62 22.31
N ALA A 195 0.77 26.47 23.00
CA ALA A 195 -0.44 25.76 23.38
C ALA A 195 -1.24 26.59 24.41
N TYR A 196 -2.56 26.64 24.27
CA TYR A 196 -3.48 27.30 25.20
C TYR A 196 -4.73 26.46 25.44
N SER A 197 -5.45 26.78 26.52
CA SER A 197 -6.71 26.15 26.91
C SER A 197 -7.85 27.17 26.85
N SER A 198 -9.09 26.70 26.65
CA SER A 198 -10.28 27.55 26.63
C SER A 198 -11.44 26.90 27.36
N SER A 199 -11.73 27.38 28.57
CA SER A 199 -12.86 26.91 29.40
C SER A 199 -14.20 26.98 28.68
N ASN A 200 -14.40 27.98 27.82
CA ASN A 200 -15.64 28.12 27.05
C ASN A 200 -15.77 27.05 25.97
N LEU A 201 -14.67 26.70 25.28
CA LEU A 201 -14.67 25.66 24.24
C LEU A 201 -14.82 24.27 24.88
N SER A 202 -14.04 23.96 25.92
CA SER A 202 -14.16 22.70 26.66
C SER A 202 -15.58 22.48 27.19
N ASN A 203 -16.20 23.47 27.85
CA ASN A 203 -17.59 23.39 28.28
C ASN A 203 -18.56 23.17 27.12
N ALA A 204 -18.43 23.93 26.02
CA ALA A 204 -19.33 23.82 24.87
C ALA A 204 -19.24 22.45 24.19
N TYR A 205 -18.04 21.91 23.99
CA TYR A 205 -17.84 20.58 23.44
C TYR A 205 -18.35 19.48 24.38
N CYS A 206 -18.02 19.53 25.67
CA CYS A 206 -18.48 18.52 26.63
C CYS A 206 -20.01 18.51 26.77
N LEU A 207 -20.65 19.68 26.81
CA LEU A 207 -22.11 19.79 26.81
C LEU A 207 -22.71 19.25 25.50
N ALA A 208 -22.20 19.66 24.34
CA ALA A 208 -22.66 19.16 23.05
C ALA A 208 -22.53 17.63 22.91
N ALA A 209 -21.44 17.05 23.42
CA ALA A 209 -21.21 15.61 23.43
C ALA A 209 -22.17 14.85 24.37
N VAL A 210 -22.49 15.40 25.54
CA VAL A 210 -23.49 14.82 26.46
C VAL A 210 -24.90 14.89 25.86
N GLU A 211 -25.27 16.03 25.26
CA GLU A 211 -26.59 16.26 24.64
C GLU A 211 -26.76 15.63 23.24
N ALA A 212 -25.67 15.17 22.61
CA ALA A 212 -25.68 14.53 21.29
C ALA A 212 -26.66 13.34 21.26
N SER A 213 -27.85 13.55 20.69
CA SER A 213 -28.92 12.55 20.67
C SER A 213 -28.61 11.45 19.66
N GLY A 214 -29.14 10.24 19.89
CA GLY A 214 -29.15 9.19 18.87
C GLY A 214 -29.95 9.60 17.61
N PRO A 215 -29.89 8.82 16.52
CA PRO A 215 -30.28 9.26 15.18
C PRO A 215 -31.69 9.90 15.11
N ARG A 216 -31.74 11.20 14.77
CA ARG A 216 -32.97 11.87 14.35
C ARG A 216 -33.24 11.52 12.88
N GLU A 217 -33.99 10.43 12.71
CA GLU A 217 -34.35 9.79 11.44
C GLU A 217 -33.15 9.18 10.67
N ARG A 218 -33.41 8.09 9.94
CA ARG A 218 -32.40 7.48 9.08
C ARG A 218 -32.24 8.33 7.83
N LEU A 219 -31.00 8.70 7.49
CA LEU A 219 -30.73 9.51 6.29
C LEU A 219 -31.08 8.80 4.98
N VAL A 220 -31.01 7.47 4.96
CA VAL A 220 -31.26 6.63 3.79
C VAL A 220 -31.84 5.29 4.24
N ASN A 221 -32.69 4.68 3.41
CA ASN A 221 -33.06 3.27 3.55
C ASN A 221 -31.81 2.38 3.44
N ASP A 222 -31.77 1.29 4.22
CA ASP A 222 -30.57 0.43 4.37
C ASP A 222 -30.06 -0.13 3.02
N ASP A 223 -30.95 -0.31 2.05
CA ASP A 223 -30.67 -0.94 0.76
C ASP A 223 -29.86 -0.10 -0.24
N GLU A 224 -29.73 1.23 -0.07
CA GLU A 224 -29.25 2.09 -1.19
C GLU A 224 -27.82 2.64 -1.06
N MET A 225 -27.23 2.77 0.13
CA MET A 225 -25.86 3.30 0.27
C MET A 225 -24.74 2.26 0.00
N ALA A 226 -25.07 1.10 -0.56
CA ALA A 226 -24.18 -0.04 -0.86
C ALA A 226 -23.45 -0.68 0.34
N PHE A 227 -23.40 -0.04 1.51
CA PHE A 227 -22.82 -0.58 2.74
C PHE A 227 -23.38 -1.97 3.15
N ALA A 228 -24.65 -2.25 2.87
CA ALA A 228 -25.33 -3.50 3.22
C ALA A 228 -25.27 -4.60 2.13
N LYS A 229 -25.11 -4.24 0.84
CA LYS A 229 -25.39 -5.14 -0.30
C LYS A 229 -24.47 -6.37 -0.44
N SER A 230 -23.34 -6.41 0.28
CA SER A 230 -22.33 -7.46 0.15
C SER A 230 -22.44 -8.53 1.26
N SER A 231 -23.59 -8.68 1.94
CA SER A 231 -23.74 -9.48 3.17
C SER A 231 -23.17 -10.92 3.07
N ALA A 232 -23.48 -11.67 2.02
CA ALA A 232 -23.02 -13.06 1.83
C ALA A 232 -21.52 -13.16 1.51
N HIS A 233 -20.99 -12.26 0.67
CA HIS A 233 -19.56 -12.19 0.36
C HIS A 233 -18.75 -11.73 1.60
N ILE A 234 -19.29 -10.76 2.36
CA ILE A 234 -18.74 -10.33 3.64
C ILE A 234 -18.71 -11.50 4.64
N ALA A 235 -19.83 -12.20 4.84
CA ALA A 235 -19.90 -13.33 5.77
C ALA A 235 -18.88 -14.44 5.42
N LYS A 236 -18.70 -14.76 4.13
CA LYS A 236 -17.75 -15.77 3.66
C LYS A 236 -16.31 -15.47 4.06
N TYR A 237 -15.79 -14.29 3.72
CA TYR A 237 -14.42 -13.94 4.10
C TYR A 237 -14.28 -13.56 5.58
N THR A 238 -15.34 -13.09 6.24
CA THR A 238 -15.37 -12.92 7.71
C THR A 238 -15.12 -14.28 8.40
N GLY A 239 -15.79 -15.34 7.95
CA GLY A 239 -15.57 -16.70 8.45
C GLY A 239 -14.15 -17.21 8.18
N LEU A 240 -13.64 -17.02 6.95
CA LEU A 240 -12.26 -17.39 6.60
C LEU A 240 -11.24 -16.67 7.49
N PHE A 241 -11.33 -15.35 7.61
CA PHE A 241 -10.38 -14.56 8.39
C PHE A 241 -10.47 -14.90 9.88
N LYS A 242 -11.67 -15.07 10.47
CA LYS A 242 -11.81 -15.51 11.88
C LYS A 242 -11.11 -16.84 12.19
N ALA A 243 -10.91 -17.74 11.21
CA ALA A 243 -10.17 -18.98 11.41
C ALA A 243 -8.64 -18.75 11.52
N LEU A 244 -8.10 -17.73 10.86
CA LEU A 244 -6.65 -17.43 10.82
C LEU A 244 -6.18 -16.88 12.17
N LYS A 245 -5.08 -17.42 12.71
CA LYS A 245 -4.58 -17.11 14.07
C LYS A 245 -4.52 -15.60 14.41
N PRO A 246 -4.04 -14.70 13.53
CA PRO A 246 -3.96 -13.27 13.87
C PRO A 246 -5.31 -12.56 14.00
N PHE A 247 -6.40 -13.17 13.52
CA PHE A 247 -7.76 -12.62 13.50
C PHE A 247 -8.74 -13.38 14.43
N GLN A 248 -8.35 -14.50 15.04
CA GLN A 248 -9.22 -15.29 15.95
C GLN A 248 -9.82 -14.46 17.09
N ASN A 249 -9.06 -13.51 17.63
CA ASN A 249 -9.50 -12.58 18.69
C ASN A 249 -9.98 -11.22 18.15
N CYS A 250 -10.17 -11.08 16.83
CA CYS A 250 -10.67 -9.84 16.25
C CYS A 250 -12.18 -9.71 16.54
N PRO A 251 -12.65 -8.61 17.15
CA PRO A 251 -14.07 -8.40 17.37
C PRO A 251 -14.78 -8.22 16.02
N GLU A 252 -15.98 -8.80 15.90
CA GLU A 252 -16.72 -8.89 14.64
C GLU A 252 -16.90 -7.54 13.94
N TRP A 253 -17.28 -6.50 14.68
CA TRP A 253 -17.45 -5.14 14.14
C TRP A 253 -16.22 -4.63 13.38
N LYS A 254 -15.00 -5.00 13.84
CA LYS A 254 -13.73 -4.51 13.27
C LYS A 254 -13.42 -5.22 11.97
N LEU A 255 -13.67 -6.53 11.91
CA LEU A 255 -13.51 -7.30 10.68
C LEU A 255 -14.55 -6.88 9.63
N GLU A 256 -15.81 -6.67 10.04
CA GLU A 256 -16.86 -6.16 9.14
C GLU A 256 -16.54 -4.74 8.62
N ALA A 257 -16.10 -3.82 9.49
CA ALA A 257 -15.67 -2.48 9.07
C ALA A 257 -14.47 -2.54 8.09
N SER A 258 -13.49 -3.41 8.35
CA SER A 258 -12.34 -3.65 7.47
C SER A 258 -12.77 -4.17 6.09
N MET A 259 -13.74 -5.07 6.05
CA MET A 259 -14.32 -5.61 4.81
C MET A 259 -15.13 -4.60 4.02
N MET A 260 -15.86 -3.72 4.70
CA MET A 260 -16.61 -2.63 4.06
C MET A 260 -15.65 -1.58 3.48
N GLN A 261 -14.55 -1.28 4.20
CA GLN A 261 -13.52 -0.34 3.75
C GLN A 261 -12.72 -0.91 2.57
N SER A 262 -12.62 -2.23 2.43
CA SER A 262 -11.83 -2.86 1.36
C SER A 262 -12.49 -2.79 -0.03
N GLN A 263 -13.82 -2.67 -0.11
CA GLN A 263 -14.56 -2.74 -1.39
C GLN A 263 -14.10 -1.72 -2.46
N PRO A 264 -13.90 -0.42 -2.14
CA PRO A 264 -13.41 0.55 -3.12
C PRO A 264 -12.01 0.21 -3.67
N PHE A 265 -11.16 -0.41 -2.87
CA PHE A 265 -9.83 -0.84 -3.29
C PHE A 265 -9.90 -2.05 -4.23
N VAL A 266 -10.80 -3.02 -3.97
CA VAL A 266 -11.05 -4.16 -4.87
C VAL A 266 -11.49 -3.68 -6.26
N ALA A 267 -12.43 -2.73 -6.34
CA ALA A 267 -12.86 -2.14 -7.60
C ALA A 267 -11.71 -1.40 -8.32
N ASN A 268 -10.86 -0.70 -7.56
CA ASN A 268 -9.71 0.03 -8.08
C ASN A 268 -8.55 -0.88 -8.55
N LEU A 269 -8.37 -2.07 -7.98
CA LEU A 269 -7.42 -3.07 -8.50
C LEU A 269 -7.91 -3.65 -9.83
N LYS A 270 -9.18 -4.07 -9.88
CA LYS A 270 -9.81 -4.65 -11.08
C LYS A 270 -9.73 -3.71 -12.30
N SER A 271 -9.92 -2.39 -12.10
CA SER A 271 -9.78 -1.40 -13.19
C SER A 271 -8.34 -1.10 -13.63
N ARG A 272 -7.32 -1.68 -12.96
CA ARG A 272 -5.90 -1.48 -13.25
C ARG A 272 -5.14 -2.78 -13.55
N GLN A 273 -5.83 -3.92 -13.54
CA GLN A 273 -5.21 -5.24 -13.61
C GLN A 273 -4.39 -5.46 -14.90
N THR A 274 -4.82 -4.93 -16.04
CA THR A 274 -4.14 -5.08 -17.35
C THR A 274 -3.12 -3.98 -17.65
N ARG A 275 -2.72 -3.15 -16.67
CA ARG A 275 -1.88 -1.97 -16.91
C ARG A 275 -0.42 -2.28 -17.22
N ILE A 276 0.11 -3.39 -16.71
CA ILE A 276 1.52 -3.78 -16.84
C ILE A 276 1.62 -5.16 -17.48
N PHE A 277 0.97 -6.15 -16.87
CA PHE A 277 0.84 -7.48 -17.43
C PHE A 277 -0.41 -7.56 -18.32
N PRO A 278 -0.36 -8.28 -19.45
CA PRO A 278 -1.52 -8.49 -20.31
C PRO A 278 -2.59 -9.37 -19.62
N GLU A 279 -3.74 -9.52 -20.25
CA GLU A 279 -4.76 -10.48 -19.77
C GLU A 279 -4.28 -11.93 -20.03
N MET A 280 -3.99 -12.64 -18.94
CA MET A 280 -3.38 -13.97 -18.97
C MET A 280 -4.41 -15.09 -18.85
N GLY A 281 -5.10 -15.35 -19.96
CA GLY A 281 -6.02 -16.50 -20.09
C GLY A 281 -7.17 -16.50 -19.07
N LYS A 282 -7.73 -17.69 -18.80
CA LYS A 282 -8.76 -17.84 -17.77
C LYS A 282 -8.12 -17.82 -16.37
N MET A 283 -7.76 -16.65 -15.85
CA MET A 283 -7.56 -16.46 -14.40
C MET A 283 -8.89 -16.72 -13.64
N LYS A 284 -9.29 -18.00 -13.51
CA LYS A 284 -10.56 -18.46 -12.90
C LYS A 284 -10.65 -18.06 -11.42
N SER A 285 -9.54 -17.63 -10.81
CA SER A 285 -9.45 -17.16 -9.43
C SER A 285 -9.22 -15.65 -9.35
N HIS A 286 -10.24 -14.84 -9.60
CA HIS A 286 -10.24 -13.43 -9.16
C HIS A 286 -10.28 -13.28 -7.61
N LYS A 287 -10.15 -14.38 -6.85
CA LYS A 287 -10.27 -14.42 -5.38
C LYS A 287 -9.16 -13.63 -4.69
N TYR A 288 -7.94 -13.64 -5.25
CA TYR A 288 -6.82 -12.85 -4.72
C TYR A 288 -7.11 -11.34 -4.76
N MET A 289 -7.83 -10.85 -5.79
CA MET A 289 -8.23 -9.43 -5.91
C MET A 289 -9.17 -8.99 -4.79
N ASP A 290 -10.06 -9.88 -4.32
CA ASP A 290 -10.96 -9.59 -3.20
C ASP A 290 -10.20 -9.64 -1.86
N MET A 291 -9.19 -10.52 -1.76
CA MET A 291 -8.41 -10.73 -0.55
C MET A 291 -7.32 -9.69 -0.30
N ILE A 292 -6.58 -9.26 -1.33
CA ILE A 292 -5.44 -8.33 -1.18
C ILE A 292 -5.83 -7.12 -0.33
N PRO A 293 -6.91 -6.37 -0.65
CA PRO A 293 -7.27 -5.21 0.15
C PRO A 293 -7.71 -5.55 1.58
N LEU A 294 -8.40 -6.67 1.77
CA LEU A 294 -8.84 -7.12 3.10
C LEU A 294 -7.65 -7.52 3.99
N THR A 295 -6.64 -8.22 3.45
CA THR A 295 -5.44 -8.57 4.21
C THR A 295 -4.70 -7.32 4.69
N TRP A 296 -4.45 -6.35 3.79
CA TRP A 296 -3.74 -5.11 4.12
C TRP A 296 -4.50 -4.25 5.14
N ILE A 297 -5.80 -4.02 4.92
CA ILE A 297 -6.64 -3.23 5.82
C ILE A 297 -6.86 -3.94 7.15
N GLY A 298 -7.22 -5.22 7.11
CA GLY A 298 -7.51 -6.02 8.29
C GLY A 298 -6.30 -6.11 9.23
N CYS A 299 -5.10 -6.34 8.70
CA CYS A 299 -3.88 -6.33 9.51
C CYS A 299 -3.62 -4.94 10.11
N ASN A 300 -3.74 -3.87 9.32
CA ASN A 300 -3.55 -2.49 9.78
C ASN A 300 -4.47 -2.13 10.95
N HIS A 301 -5.75 -2.51 10.87
CA HIS A 301 -6.74 -2.29 11.93
C HIS A 301 -6.56 -3.19 13.15
N VAL A 302 -6.41 -4.50 12.97
CA VAL A 302 -6.39 -5.46 14.10
C VAL A 302 -5.20 -5.25 15.02
N ARG A 303 -4.06 -4.81 14.46
CA ARG A 303 -2.79 -4.63 15.18
C ARG A 303 -2.38 -3.16 15.36
N ASP A 304 -3.26 -2.22 15.01
CA ASP A 304 -3.07 -0.77 15.17
C ASP A 304 -1.78 -0.21 14.55
N HIS A 305 -1.45 -0.64 13.32
CA HIS A 305 -0.17 -0.24 12.72
C HIS A 305 -0.10 1.26 12.40
N GLY A 306 -1.25 1.88 12.10
CA GLY A 306 -1.36 3.30 11.77
C GLY A 306 -0.82 3.67 10.39
N VAL A 307 -0.68 2.69 9.49
CA VAL A 307 -0.20 2.91 8.12
C VAL A 307 -1.31 3.55 7.29
N SER A 308 -0.96 4.59 6.53
CA SER A 308 -1.94 5.41 5.81
C SER A 308 -2.54 4.68 4.59
N SER A 309 -3.82 4.94 4.30
CA SER A 309 -4.53 4.33 3.17
C SER A 309 -3.82 4.49 1.81
N LYS A 310 -3.04 5.54 1.60
CA LYS A 310 -2.19 5.71 0.40
C LYS A 310 -1.04 4.70 0.37
N MET A 311 -0.37 4.48 1.49
CA MET A 311 0.73 3.51 1.59
C MET A 311 0.21 2.06 1.51
N LEU A 312 -0.95 1.78 2.11
CA LEU A 312 -1.66 0.51 1.91
C LEU A 312 -1.97 0.27 0.42
N TRP A 313 -2.45 1.29 -0.29
CA TRP A 313 -2.75 1.18 -1.72
C TRP A 313 -1.53 0.84 -2.58
N GLU A 314 -0.37 1.47 -2.36
CA GLU A 314 0.85 1.12 -3.11
C GLU A 314 1.22 -0.36 -2.87
N MET A 315 1.05 -0.87 -1.65
CA MET A 315 1.30 -2.28 -1.35
C MET A 315 0.23 -3.25 -1.86
N MET A 316 -1.03 -2.82 -1.98
CA MET A 316 -2.07 -3.59 -2.67
C MET A 316 -1.75 -3.71 -4.17
N MET A 317 -1.29 -2.62 -4.80
CA MET A 317 -0.83 -2.62 -6.19
C MET A 317 0.38 -3.54 -6.39
N ILE A 318 1.39 -3.48 -5.51
CA ILE A 318 2.52 -4.42 -5.54
C ILE A 318 2.01 -5.85 -5.36
N SER A 319 1.20 -6.15 -4.34
CA SER A 319 0.66 -7.51 -4.11
C SER A 319 -0.06 -8.09 -5.33
N MET A 320 -0.79 -7.26 -6.08
CA MET A 320 -1.44 -7.64 -7.33
C MET A 320 -0.41 -7.93 -8.43
N LEU A 321 0.58 -7.05 -8.61
CA LEU A 321 1.65 -7.21 -9.60
C LEU A 321 2.56 -8.40 -9.29
N ASN A 322 2.76 -8.75 -8.02
CA ASN A 322 3.51 -9.93 -7.61
C ASN A 322 2.85 -11.21 -8.15
N TYR A 323 1.55 -11.37 -7.91
CA TYR A 323 0.77 -12.51 -8.43
C TYR A 323 0.72 -12.54 -9.96
N GLN A 324 0.70 -11.37 -10.60
CA GLN A 324 0.75 -11.29 -12.06
C GLN A 324 2.13 -11.60 -12.63
N ALA A 325 3.21 -11.19 -11.97
CA ALA A 325 4.58 -11.50 -12.37
C ALA A 325 4.84 -13.01 -12.29
N ASP A 326 4.46 -13.63 -11.17
CA ASP A 326 4.50 -15.08 -10.91
C ASP A 326 3.86 -15.87 -12.09
N VAL A 327 2.57 -15.62 -12.33
CA VAL A 327 1.79 -16.26 -13.40
C VAL A 327 2.30 -15.92 -14.81
N TYR A 328 2.87 -14.72 -15.03
CA TYR A 328 3.46 -14.34 -16.32
C TYR A 328 4.77 -15.08 -16.59
N MET A 329 5.63 -15.20 -15.58
CA MET A 329 6.88 -15.93 -15.69
C MET A 329 6.61 -17.42 -15.95
N GLU A 330 5.63 -18.03 -15.29
CA GLU A 330 5.23 -19.42 -15.56
C GLU A 330 4.63 -19.61 -16.97
N MET A 331 3.51 -18.94 -17.29
CA MET A 331 2.72 -19.24 -18.49
C MET A 331 3.18 -18.54 -19.78
N VAL A 332 4.06 -17.54 -19.69
CA VAL A 332 4.58 -16.82 -20.86
C VAL A 332 6.07 -17.07 -21.04
N VAL A 333 6.88 -16.95 -19.97
CA VAL A 333 8.32 -17.22 -20.07
C VAL A 333 8.60 -18.73 -20.06
N GLY A 334 8.05 -19.48 -19.10
CA GLY A 334 8.20 -20.92 -18.99
C GLY A 334 7.61 -21.65 -20.20
N ASP A 335 6.30 -21.54 -20.43
CA ASP A 335 5.65 -22.33 -21.49
C ASP A 335 6.04 -21.93 -22.93
N LYS A 336 6.35 -20.64 -23.21
CA LYS A 336 6.55 -20.15 -24.60
C LYS A 336 7.98 -19.78 -24.97
N LEU A 337 8.85 -19.51 -23.99
CA LEU A 337 10.23 -19.06 -24.21
C LEU A 337 11.27 -19.99 -23.59
N ASP A 338 10.89 -21.23 -23.32
CA ASP A 338 11.71 -22.26 -22.70
C ASP A 338 13.11 -22.45 -23.34
N GLY A 339 13.18 -22.43 -24.66
CA GLY A 339 14.44 -22.48 -25.43
C GLY A 339 15.18 -21.13 -25.55
N SER A 340 14.77 -20.11 -24.81
CA SER A 340 15.27 -18.71 -24.92
C SER A 340 15.43 -17.98 -23.59
N LEU A 341 15.37 -18.70 -22.46
CA LEU A 341 15.55 -18.17 -21.10
C LEU A 341 16.82 -17.31 -20.94
N ALA A 342 17.91 -17.67 -21.62
CA ALA A 342 19.15 -16.89 -21.62
C ALA A 342 19.03 -15.49 -22.28
N GLU A 343 18.09 -15.25 -23.20
CA GLU A 343 17.77 -13.90 -23.68
C GLU A 343 16.84 -13.17 -22.72
N VAL A 344 15.92 -13.88 -22.06
CA VAL A 344 15.05 -13.28 -21.03
C VAL A 344 15.88 -12.76 -19.84
N ARG A 345 16.91 -13.50 -19.40
CA ARG A 345 17.92 -12.99 -18.44
C ARG A 345 18.58 -11.69 -18.92
N ARG A 346 18.95 -11.58 -20.21
CA ARG A 346 19.53 -10.35 -20.79
C ARG A 346 18.52 -9.20 -20.84
N ILE A 347 17.25 -9.47 -21.11
CA ILE A 347 16.15 -8.48 -21.04
C ILE A 347 16.03 -7.92 -19.62
N ILE A 348 15.99 -8.77 -18.59
CA ILE A 348 15.93 -8.38 -17.18
C ILE A 348 17.15 -7.52 -16.80
N ASP A 349 18.34 -7.96 -17.19
CA ASP A 349 19.60 -7.24 -17.03
C ASP A 349 19.56 -5.82 -17.62
N ARG A 350 19.05 -5.69 -18.87
CA ARG A 350 18.90 -4.39 -19.54
C ARG A 350 17.88 -3.50 -18.82
N ALA A 351 16.73 -4.07 -18.46
CA ALA A 351 15.64 -3.34 -17.81
C ALA A 351 16.07 -2.74 -16.46
N ILE A 352 16.79 -3.51 -15.63
CA ILE A 352 17.22 -3.09 -14.29
C ILE A 352 18.45 -2.17 -14.32
N LYS A 353 19.28 -2.22 -15.37
CA LYS A 353 20.40 -1.27 -15.59
C LYS A 353 19.94 0.06 -16.22
N SER A 354 18.78 0.10 -16.87
CA SER A 354 18.24 1.27 -17.59
C SER A 354 17.32 2.27 -16.85
N PRO A 355 16.97 2.19 -15.54
CA PRO A 355 15.99 3.10 -14.91
C PRO A 355 16.28 4.61 -14.99
N THR A 356 17.50 5.02 -15.36
CA THR A 356 17.93 6.43 -15.38
C THR A 356 18.35 6.93 -16.77
N ARG A 357 17.36 7.24 -17.63
CA ARG A 357 17.50 8.22 -18.73
C ARG A 357 16.32 9.19 -18.86
N VAL A 358 15.71 9.61 -17.74
CA VAL A 358 14.92 10.86 -17.71
C VAL A 358 15.88 12.04 -17.60
N SER A 359 15.90 12.91 -18.61
CA SER A 359 16.94 13.92 -18.82
C SER A 359 16.78 15.15 -17.90
N GLY A 360 17.38 15.07 -16.72
CA GLY A 360 17.65 16.24 -15.89
C GLY A 360 18.69 17.18 -16.54
N LYS A 361 18.32 17.93 -17.58
CA LYS A 361 19.10 19.09 -18.06
C LYS A 361 19.10 20.15 -16.97
N ARG A 362 20.07 20.08 -16.06
CA ARG A 362 20.45 21.23 -15.22
C ARG A 362 20.93 22.34 -16.16
N LYS A 363 20.09 23.35 -16.39
CA LYS A 363 20.58 24.65 -16.85
C LYS A 363 21.55 25.14 -15.77
N GLY A 364 22.81 25.32 -16.13
CA GLY A 364 23.74 26.03 -15.28
C GLY A 364 23.33 27.49 -15.26
N GLU A 365 22.88 27.99 -14.11
CA GLU A 365 22.79 29.44 -13.90
C GLU A 365 24.23 29.97 -13.82
N GLN A 366 24.65 30.67 -14.88
CA GLN A 366 25.75 31.61 -14.76
C GLN A 366 25.31 32.70 -13.81
N LYS A 367 25.94 32.77 -12.63
CA LYS A 367 25.95 34.01 -11.84
C LYS A 367 27.23 34.76 -12.20
N ASP A 368 27.06 35.82 -12.98
CA ASP A 368 28.11 36.81 -13.16
C ASP A 368 28.47 37.41 -11.80
N GLY A 369 29.75 37.34 -11.45
CA GLY A 369 30.28 37.97 -10.25
C GLY A 369 30.62 39.42 -10.55
N GLN A 370 29.95 40.36 -9.86
CA GLN A 370 30.37 41.75 -9.85
C GLN A 370 31.10 42.04 -8.53
N GLN A 371 32.37 42.43 -8.65
CA GLN A 371 33.23 42.74 -7.50
C GLN A 371 32.82 44.06 -6.85
N ASN A 372 32.90 44.11 -5.53
CA ASN A 372 33.49 45.22 -4.78
C ASN A 372 33.91 44.68 -3.41
N GLY A 373 35.08 45.07 -2.91
CA GLY A 373 35.69 44.45 -1.72
C GLY A 373 36.17 45.43 -0.67
N SER A 374 36.65 44.90 0.45
CA SER A 374 37.70 45.47 1.31
C SER A 374 38.06 44.48 2.43
N VAL A 375 39.37 44.34 2.72
CA VAL A 375 40.03 44.37 4.05
C VAL A 375 39.24 43.72 5.23
N SER A 376 39.68 42.69 5.98
CA SER A 376 40.96 41.96 6.13
C SER A 376 40.75 40.65 6.97
N ASP A 377 41.70 39.84 7.50
CA ASP A 377 43.19 39.82 7.51
C ASP A 377 43.78 38.40 7.80
N GLU A 378 45.11 38.34 8.05
CA GLU A 378 45.97 37.27 8.66
C GLU A 378 45.29 36.00 9.25
N THR A 379 45.66 34.76 8.87
CA THR A 379 46.90 34.08 9.31
C THR A 379 47.07 32.67 8.66
N ASN A 380 48.34 32.27 8.51
CA ASN A 380 48.99 30.93 8.44
C ASN A 380 48.17 29.66 8.89
N GLU A 381 48.44 28.41 8.46
CA GLU A 381 49.64 27.82 7.82
C GLU A 381 49.41 26.42 7.19
N THR A 382 50.37 25.98 6.37
CA THR A 382 50.71 24.57 5.97
C THR A 382 49.67 23.61 5.35
N ASN A 383 49.87 23.35 4.05
CA ASN A 383 49.70 22.05 3.39
C ASN A 383 51.06 21.29 3.50
N PRO A 384 51.09 19.94 3.63
CA PRO A 384 51.75 19.19 2.57
C PRO A 384 51.20 17.77 2.35
N TYR A 385 50.61 17.49 1.18
CA TYR A 385 51.01 16.36 0.32
C TYR A 385 50.50 16.59 -1.11
N GLY A 386 51.41 16.95 -2.01
CA GLY A 386 51.13 17.08 -3.43
C GLY A 386 51.82 15.98 -4.23
N HIS A 387 51.13 15.41 -5.22
CA HIS A 387 51.79 14.80 -6.37
C HIS A 387 51.15 15.28 -7.67
N LYS A 388 51.94 16.05 -8.44
CA LYS A 388 51.66 16.37 -9.84
C LYS A 388 52.14 15.21 -10.72
N ARG A 389 51.37 14.87 -11.76
CA ARG A 389 51.94 14.51 -13.07
C ARG A 389 51.01 15.00 -14.17
N ALA A 390 51.59 15.37 -15.31
CA ALA A 390 50.92 16.20 -16.31
C ALA A 390 50.92 15.57 -17.72
N LYS A 391 49.90 15.94 -18.50
CA LYS A 391 49.85 16.11 -19.97
C LYS A 391 50.42 15.01 -20.89
N MET A 392 49.62 14.59 -21.88
CA MET A 392 49.77 15.09 -23.26
C MET A 392 48.53 14.86 -24.13
N ASN A 393 48.50 15.52 -25.30
CA ASN A 393 47.32 15.71 -26.18
C ASN A 393 47.23 14.67 -27.31
N GLY A 394 46.06 14.60 -27.96
CA GLY A 394 45.85 14.04 -29.31
C GLY A 394 44.57 14.62 -29.93
N SER A 395 44.62 15.05 -31.19
CA SER A 395 43.63 15.95 -31.82
C SER A 395 42.80 15.30 -32.95
N ASN A 396 41.73 16.02 -33.34
CA ASN A 396 40.93 16.05 -34.61
C ASN A 396 39.41 15.97 -34.26
N GLY A 397 38.49 16.81 -34.74
CA GLY A 397 38.29 17.34 -36.10
C GLY A 397 37.25 16.44 -36.82
N THR A 398 36.15 16.89 -37.44
CA THR A 398 35.66 18.21 -37.85
C THR A 398 34.13 18.16 -38.15
N HIS A 399 33.57 19.30 -38.60
CA HIS A 399 32.31 19.50 -39.36
C HIS A 399 31.01 19.93 -38.66
N ILE A 400 30.24 20.68 -39.45
CA ILE A 400 29.24 21.71 -39.13
C ILE A 400 28.06 21.50 -40.10
N ASN A 401 26.80 21.61 -39.65
CA ASN A 401 25.74 22.43 -40.30
C ASN A 401 24.33 22.25 -39.71
N GLY A 402 23.60 23.37 -39.62
CA GLY A 402 22.16 23.48 -39.96
C GLY A 402 21.11 23.00 -38.94
N GLY A 403 20.34 23.94 -38.37
CA GLY A 403 18.96 23.71 -37.88
C GLY A 403 17.93 23.90 -39.00
N PRO A 404 16.64 24.27 -38.72
CA PRO A 404 16.04 24.58 -37.42
C PRO A 404 14.62 23.98 -37.12
N VAL A 405 14.23 24.04 -35.83
CA VAL A 405 12.91 24.38 -35.24
C VAL A 405 11.58 23.96 -35.94
N THR A 406 10.77 23.15 -35.24
CA THR A 406 9.36 23.37 -34.76
C THR A 406 8.94 22.15 -33.89
N ASP A 407 8.28 22.27 -32.74
CA ASP A 407 6.83 22.46 -32.48
C ASP A 407 5.91 21.48 -33.23
N ALA A 408 4.81 20.92 -32.69
CA ALA A 408 4.30 20.75 -31.31
C ALA A 408 3.07 19.78 -31.38
N CYS A 409 2.41 19.51 -30.25
CA CYS A 409 1.04 18.98 -30.13
C CYS A 409 0.81 17.49 -30.51
N GLN A 410 0.26 16.71 -29.57
CA GLN A 410 -1.16 16.28 -29.47
C GLN A 410 -1.58 15.23 -30.51
N PHE A 411 -2.06 14.08 -30.01
CA PHE A 411 -3.04 13.28 -30.73
C PHE A 411 -4.16 12.89 -29.77
N GLU A 412 -5.36 13.32 -30.13
CA GLU A 412 -6.61 12.93 -29.49
C GLU A 412 -7.05 11.53 -29.94
N SER A 413 -7.99 10.99 -29.18
CA SER A 413 -8.72 9.75 -29.46
C SER A 413 -9.45 9.77 -30.81
N GLY A 414 -9.31 8.69 -31.59
CA GLY A 414 -10.17 8.39 -32.74
C GLY A 414 -10.71 6.97 -32.66
N SER A 415 -11.96 6.83 -32.23
CA SER A 415 -12.68 5.54 -32.26
C SER A 415 -13.20 5.24 -33.67
N SER A 416 -13.10 3.98 -34.12
CA SER A 416 -13.98 3.45 -35.17
C SER A 416 -14.13 1.94 -35.07
N HIS A 417 -15.39 1.51 -34.99
CA HIS A 417 -15.79 0.11 -35.09
C HIS A 417 -15.76 -0.38 -36.55
N THR A 418 -15.34 -1.63 -36.76
CA THR A 418 -15.92 -2.48 -37.81
C THR A 418 -16.13 -3.90 -37.29
N ASN A 419 -17.23 -4.52 -37.72
CA ASN A 419 -17.59 -5.90 -37.38
C ASN A 419 -16.90 -6.90 -38.31
N GLY A 420 -16.57 -8.09 -37.78
CA GLY A 420 -16.16 -9.25 -38.56
C GLY A 420 -16.46 -10.53 -37.79
N ILE A 421 -17.38 -11.36 -38.30
CA ILE A 421 -17.82 -12.59 -37.62
C ILE A 421 -16.96 -13.78 -38.07
N LYS A 422 -16.51 -14.55 -37.07
CA LYS A 422 -16.04 -15.94 -37.06
C LYS A 422 -16.00 -16.71 -38.39
N GLU A 423 -14.88 -17.39 -38.60
CA GLU A 423 -14.91 -18.80 -39.00
C GLU A 423 -13.98 -19.61 -38.07
N CYS A 424 -14.32 -20.88 -37.87
CA CYS A 424 -13.58 -21.79 -36.99
C CYS A 424 -13.04 -22.95 -37.84
N THR A 425 -11.73 -23.15 -37.84
CA THR A 425 -11.10 -24.38 -38.35
C THR A 425 -10.26 -25.01 -37.24
N SER A 426 -10.62 -26.24 -36.89
CA SER A 426 -9.86 -27.12 -36.02
C SER A 426 -8.63 -27.66 -36.75
N ASP A 427 -7.45 -27.57 -36.15
CA ASP A 427 -6.29 -28.36 -36.58
C ASP A 427 -5.68 -29.11 -35.40
N ASN A 428 -5.68 -30.44 -35.49
CA ASN A 428 -4.85 -31.32 -34.68
C ASN A 428 -3.48 -31.39 -35.36
N GLY A 429 -2.42 -30.88 -34.71
CA GLY A 429 -1.08 -30.80 -35.28
C GLY A 429 0.01 -31.17 -34.28
N THR A 430 0.60 -32.35 -34.49
CA THR A 430 1.77 -32.89 -33.77
C THR A 430 2.93 -31.90 -33.61
N SER A 431 3.61 -32.03 -32.46
CA SER A 431 4.84 -31.33 -32.08
C SER A 431 5.95 -31.38 -33.14
N ASN A 432 6.47 -30.21 -33.50
CA ASN A 432 7.84 -30.03 -34.00
C ASN A 432 8.38 -28.67 -33.56
N GLY A 433 9.63 -28.63 -33.12
CA GLY A 433 10.24 -27.45 -32.48
C GLY A 433 10.27 -26.24 -33.41
N THR A 434 9.42 -25.25 -33.14
CA THR A 434 9.43 -23.97 -33.83
C THR A 434 10.17 -22.96 -32.97
N MET A 435 11.16 -22.27 -33.53
CA MET A 435 11.82 -21.13 -32.88
C MET A 435 10.76 -20.15 -32.33
N PRO A 436 10.85 -19.70 -31.06
CA PRO A 436 9.88 -18.77 -30.52
C PRO A 436 9.85 -17.51 -31.39
N SER A 437 8.64 -17.08 -31.76
CA SER A 437 8.50 -15.95 -32.69
C SER A 437 9.10 -14.70 -32.06
N LYS A 438 9.80 -13.89 -32.86
CA LYS A 438 10.44 -12.64 -32.38
C LYS A 438 9.47 -11.68 -31.69
N GLY A 439 8.16 -11.82 -31.94
CA GLY A 439 7.10 -11.06 -31.27
C GLY A 439 7.02 -11.35 -29.77
N VAL A 440 7.06 -12.62 -29.34
CA VAL A 440 6.89 -12.98 -27.91
C VAL A 440 8.04 -12.44 -27.05
N LEU A 441 9.28 -12.50 -27.55
CA LEU A 441 10.43 -11.90 -26.87
C LEU A 441 10.32 -10.37 -26.76
N ALA A 442 9.77 -9.70 -27.78
CA ALA A 442 9.53 -8.26 -27.74
C ALA A 442 8.42 -7.87 -26.76
N GLU A 443 7.34 -8.67 -26.68
CA GLU A 443 6.27 -8.49 -25.68
C GLU A 443 6.78 -8.67 -24.24
N VAL A 444 7.65 -9.65 -24.01
CA VAL A 444 8.34 -9.87 -22.73
C VAL A 444 9.28 -8.71 -22.40
N GLU A 445 10.03 -8.18 -23.36
CA GLU A 445 10.86 -6.98 -23.15
C GLU A 445 10.02 -5.75 -22.79
N VAL A 446 8.86 -5.53 -23.44
CA VAL A 446 7.94 -4.44 -23.07
C VAL A 446 7.37 -4.63 -21.66
N THR A 447 6.91 -5.84 -21.33
CA THR A 447 6.26 -6.13 -20.04
C THR A 447 7.25 -6.03 -18.87
N ILE A 448 8.45 -6.62 -19.00
CA ILE A 448 9.50 -6.55 -17.96
C ILE A 448 10.01 -5.11 -17.79
N ASN A 449 10.18 -4.33 -18.87
CA ASN A 449 10.52 -2.92 -18.75
C ASN A 449 9.40 -2.11 -18.06
N ALA A 450 8.14 -2.36 -18.36
CA ALA A 450 7.02 -1.68 -17.70
C ALA A 450 6.95 -1.99 -16.19
N PHE A 451 7.12 -3.25 -15.82
CA PHE A 451 7.13 -3.71 -14.42
C PHE A 451 8.31 -3.14 -13.62
N THR A 452 9.53 -3.30 -14.14
CA THR A 452 10.75 -2.79 -13.48
C THR A 452 10.74 -1.26 -13.39
N THR A 453 10.27 -0.56 -14.42
CA THR A 453 10.10 0.91 -14.38
C THR A 453 9.11 1.30 -13.28
N TYR A 454 7.93 0.67 -13.22
CA TYR A 454 6.92 0.97 -12.20
C TYR A 454 7.46 0.86 -10.77
N VAL A 455 8.23 -0.19 -10.48
CA VAL A 455 8.83 -0.41 -9.15
C VAL A 455 10.00 0.56 -8.91
N LEU A 456 10.98 0.64 -9.82
CA LEU A 456 12.25 1.34 -9.57
C LEU A 456 12.15 2.87 -9.73
N THR A 457 11.21 3.38 -10.52
CA THR A 457 10.98 4.83 -10.67
C THR A 457 9.86 5.36 -9.77
N HIS A 458 9.34 4.56 -8.83
CA HIS A 458 8.29 5.01 -7.91
C HIS A 458 8.76 6.23 -7.08
N PRO A 459 7.93 7.30 -6.89
CA PRO A 459 8.37 8.53 -6.23
C PRO A 459 8.91 8.38 -4.79
N SER A 460 8.55 7.31 -4.07
CA SER A 460 9.14 7.00 -2.76
C SER A 460 10.49 6.29 -2.87
N VAL A 461 10.72 5.50 -3.92
CA VAL A 461 12.02 4.87 -4.22
C VAL A 461 13.05 5.92 -4.62
N ILE A 462 12.71 6.81 -5.56
CA ILE A 462 13.60 7.91 -6.00
C ILE A 462 14.02 8.82 -4.84
N ARG A 463 13.12 9.04 -3.86
CA ARG A 463 13.41 9.84 -2.65
C ARG A 463 14.09 9.06 -1.52
N SER A 464 14.24 7.74 -1.64
CA SER A 464 14.91 6.91 -0.65
C SER A 464 16.44 6.99 -0.76
N PRO A 465 17.21 6.64 0.29
CA PRO A 465 18.66 6.67 0.22
C PRO A 465 19.19 5.69 -0.83
N SER A 466 20.35 6.01 -1.42
CA SER A 466 20.95 5.23 -2.52
C SER A 466 21.29 3.77 -2.18
N TYR A 467 21.33 3.40 -0.89
CA TYR A 467 21.47 1.99 -0.49
C TYR A 467 20.14 1.23 -0.64
N LEU A 468 18.99 1.82 -0.29
CA LEU A 468 17.68 1.18 -0.50
C LEU A 468 17.36 1.08 -2.01
N GLN A 469 17.68 2.10 -2.80
CA GLN A 469 17.49 2.06 -4.25
C GLN A 469 18.28 0.90 -4.91
N ARG A 470 19.55 0.72 -4.52
CA ARG A 470 20.38 -0.38 -5.01
C ARG A 470 19.91 -1.74 -4.52
N TRP A 471 19.57 -1.86 -3.23
CA TRP A 471 19.07 -3.10 -2.64
C TRP A 471 17.74 -3.53 -3.27
N LEU A 472 16.84 -2.59 -3.58
CA LEU A 472 15.60 -2.87 -4.30
C LEU A 472 15.86 -3.35 -5.73
N ALA A 473 16.75 -2.68 -6.47
CA ALA A 473 17.12 -3.10 -7.83
C ALA A 473 17.75 -4.50 -7.85
N GLN A 474 18.62 -4.81 -6.88
CA GLN A 474 19.23 -6.13 -6.72
C GLN A 474 18.20 -7.20 -6.32
N SER A 475 17.27 -6.88 -5.41
CA SER A 475 16.23 -7.82 -4.98
C SER A 475 15.20 -8.10 -6.08
N LEU A 476 14.86 -7.10 -6.90
CA LEU A 476 13.97 -7.25 -8.04
C LEU A 476 14.63 -8.05 -9.18
N HIS A 477 15.95 -7.88 -9.36
CA HIS A 477 16.74 -8.72 -10.28
C HIS A 477 16.73 -10.18 -9.82
N ALA A 478 17.07 -10.42 -8.56
CA ALA A 478 17.07 -11.76 -7.97
C ALA A 478 15.70 -12.45 -8.04
N PHE A 479 14.60 -11.72 -7.89
CA PHE A 479 13.24 -12.26 -8.06
C PHE A 479 12.96 -12.73 -9.49
N LEU A 480 13.24 -11.89 -10.49
CA LEU A 480 12.98 -12.23 -11.89
C LEU A 480 13.93 -13.31 -12.41
N ASP A 481 15.19 -13.34 -11.96
CA ASP A 481 16.15 -14.40 -12.30
C ASP A 481 15.82 -15.72 -11.58
N ALA A 482 15.33 -15.67 -10.33
CA ALA A 482 14.89 -16.86 -9.60
C ALA A 482 13.71 -17.58 -10.27
N HIS A 483 12.77 -16.86 -10.89
CA HIS A 483 11.74 -17.49 -11.73
C HIS A 483 12.35 -18.26 -12.90
N ILE A 484 13.36 -17.71 -13.57
CA ILE A 484 14.03 -18.40 -14.69
C ILE A 484 14.79 -19.64 -14.20
N THR A 485 15.49 -19.53 -13.07
CA THR A 485 16.21 -20.64 -12.46
C THR A 485 15.25 -21.74 -11.98
N GLN A 486 14.10 -21.38 -11.38
CA GLN A 486 13.06 -22.34 -11.03
C GLN A 486 12.49 -23.07 -12.27
N ILE A 487 12.25 -22.37 -13.38
CA ILE A 487 11.84 -23.00 -14.65
C ILE A 487 12.89 -24.02 -15.12
N GLU A 488 14.18 -23.66 -15.05
CA GLU A 488 15.28 -24.58 -15.38
C GLU A 488 15.32 -25.79 -14.43
N ASP A 489 15.15 -25.58 -13.13
CA ASP A 489 15.17 -26.64 -12.10
C ASP A 489 13.98 -27.61 -12.21
N CYS A 490 12.76 -27.12 -12.48
CA CYS A 490 11.57 -27.96 -12.71
C CYS A 490 11.73 -28.91 -13.92
N LYS A 491 12.48 -28.49 -14.94
CA LYS A 491 12.73 -29.31 -16.13
C LYS A 491 13.73 -30.42 -15.86
N LEU A 492 14.77 -30.13 -15.08
CA LEU A 492 15.74 -31.14 -14.66
C LEU A 492 15.06 -32.21 -13.79
N LEU A 493 14.16 -31.80 -12.91
CA LEU A 493 13.30 -32.72 -12.15
C LEU A 493 12.40 -33.57 -13.08
N SER A 494 11.83 -32.95 -14.13
CA SER A 494 11.03 -33.66 -15.15
C SER A 494 11.85 -34.66 -15.97
N ASP A 495 13.13 -34.38 -16.21
CA ASP A 495 14.10 -35.26 -16.88
C ASP A 495 14.65 -36.36 -15.93
N GLY A 496 14.25 -36.35 -14.65
CA GLY A 496 14.66 -37.32 -13.62
C GLY A 496 16.00 -37.01 -12.95
N GLU A 497 16.54 -35.80 -13.11
CA GLU A 497 17.72 -35.35 -12.39
C GLU A 497 17.38 -34.88 -10.96
N LEU A 498 18.34 -35.07 -10.03
CA LEU A 498 18.22 -34.55 -8.67
C LEU A 498 18.51 -33.04 -8.63
N PRO A 499 17.96 -32.30 -7.64
CA PRO A 499 18.30 -30.89 -7.43
C PRO A 499 19.82 -30.66 -7.32
N LYS A 500 20.30 -29.61 -8.01
CA LYS A 500 21.73 -29.29 -8.14
C LYS A 500 22.40 -28.79 -6.85
N GLU A 501 21.61 -28.23 -5.95
CA GLU A 501 22.08 -27.66 -4.68
C GLU A 501 21.45 -28.41 -3.49
N THR A 502 22.04 -28.26 -2.30
CA THR A 502 21.39 -28.71 -1.07
C THR A 502 20.09 -27.93 -0.82
N TYR A 503 19.15 -28.56 -0.12
CA TYR A 503 17.89 -27.91 0.27
C TYR A 503 18.12 -26.57 0.98
N TYR A 504 19.12 -26.52 1.88
CA TYR A 504 19.47 -25.29 2.60
C TYR A 504 19.85 -24.15 1.65
N ASN A 505 20.69 -24.40 0.64
CA ASN A 505 21.08 -23.34 -0.29
C ASN A 505 19.87 -22.91 -1.12
N TRP A 506 19.20 -23.85 -1.80
CA TRP A 506 18.05 -23.56 -2.67
C TRP A 506 16.94 -22.77 -1.97
N VAL A 507 16.59 -23.15 -0.72
CA VAL A 507 15.52 -22.46 0.02
C VAL A 507 15.92 -21.03 0.43
N HIS A 508 17.21 -20.75 0.65
CA HIS A 508 17.74 -19.40 0.97
C HIS A 508 18.15 -18.57 -0.25
N THR A 509 18.23 -19.18 -1.45
CA THR A 509 18.60 -18.53 -2.71
C THR A 509 17.43 -18.51 -3.68
N THR A 510 17.38 -19.42 -4.65
CA THR A 510 16.39 -19.47 -5.74
C THR A 510 14.97 -19.42 -5.18
N SER A 511 14.64 -20.30 -4.23
CA SER A 511 13.25 -20.51 -3.83
C SER A 511 12.67 -19.37 -2.98
N SER A 512 13.45 -18.79 -2.05
CA SER A 512 13.01 -17.60 -1.30
C SER A 512 13.09 -16.31 -2.12
N ASN A 513 14.01 -16.19 -3.08
CA ASN A 513 14.01 -15.07 -4.03
C ASN A 513 12.83 -15.16 -5.02
N HIS A 514 12.38 -16.37 -5.40
CA HIS A 514 11.17 -16.60 -6.19
C HIS A 514 9.91 -16.18 -5.43
N THR A 515 9.90 -16.26 -4.09
CA THR A 515 8.87 -15.52 -3.35
C THR A 515 9.10 -14.03 -3.58
N SER A 516 8.07 -13.30 -3.98
CA SER A 516 8.15 -11.84 -4.16
C SER A 516 8.46 -11.04 -2.87
N CYS A 517 8.66 -11.72 -1.74
CA CYS A 517 8.91 -11.14 -0.42
C CYS A 517 10.14 -10.21 -0.38
N PRO A 518 11.34 -10.57 -0.88
CA PRO A 518 12.53 -9.73 -0.70
C PRO A 518 12.42 -8.35 -1.35
N TYR A 519 12.04 -8.25 -2.64
CA TYR A 519 11.90 -6.93 -3.27
C TYR A 519 10.68 -6.17 -2.74
N SER A 520 9.58 -6.84 -2.41
CA SER A 520 8.41 -6.21 -1.79
C SER A 520 8.74 -5.60 -0.43
N PHE A 521 9.61 -6.26 0.34
CA PHE A 521 10.14 -5.75 1.60
C PHE A 521 10.96 -4.48 1.40
N VAL A 522 11.93 -4.47 0.48
CA VAL A 522 12.73 -3.27 0.24
C VAL A 522 11.90 -2.14 -0.38
N PHE A 523 10.90 -2.45 -1.20
CA PHE A 523 9.93 -1.46 -1.70
C PHE A 523 9.12 -0.85 -0.54
N TYR A 524 8.67 -1.68 0.42
CA TYR A 524 7.99 -1.20 1.63
C TYR A 524 8.90 -0.28 2.48
N LEU A 525 10.18 -0.61 2.64
CA LEU A 525 11.16 0.29 3.29
C LEU A 525 11.27 1.63 2.54
N CYS A 526 11.23 1.61 1.21
CA CYS A 526 11.22 2.83 0.40
C CYS A 526 9.94 3.64 0.59
N LEU A 527 8.77 2.98 0.73
CA LEU A 527 7.51 3.66 1.07
C LEU A 527 7.59 4.34 2.44
N LEU A 528 8.09 3.64 3.48
CA LEU A 528 8.27 4.20 4.83
C LEU A 528 9.16 5.44 4.82
N HIS A 529 10.25 5.40 4.03
CA HIS A 529 11.13 6.55 3.88
C HIS A 529 10.40 7.70 3.15
N GLY A 530 9.76 7.42 2.02
CA GLY A 530 9.09 8.42 1.19
C GLY A 530 7.83 9.05 1.79
N THR A 531 7.14 8.43 2.75
CA THR A 531 6.06 9.09 3.50
C THR A 531 6.60 10.09 4.51
N ARG A 532 7.77 9.80 5.10
CA ARG A 532 8.39 10.59 6.18
C ARG A 532 9.31 11.72 5.65
N THR A 533 9.95 11.54 4.49
CA THR A 533 10.72 12.59 3.79
C THR A 533 9.85 13.45 2.86
N GLY A 534 9.06 14.33 3.47
CA GLY A 534 8.30 15.36 2.75
C GLY A 534 9.19 16.35 1.98
N ILE A 535 8.64 16.99 0.94
CA ILE A 535 9.34 18.01 0.15
C ILE A 535 9.87 19.12 1.08
N GLY A 536 11.16 19.45 0.96
CA GLY A 536 11.81 20.48 1.77
C GLY A 536 12.26 20.05 3.18
N LYS A 537 12.06 18.79 3.59
CA LYS A 537 12.64 18.25 4.83
C LYS A 537 14.01 17.60 4.54
N THR A 538 14.95 17.75 5.47
CA THR A 538 16.23 17.02 5.43
C THR A 538 15.96 15.50 5.38
N PRO A 539 16.56 14.74 4.44
CA PRO A 539 16.42 13.29 4.42
C PRO A 539 16.97 12.67 5.71
N VAL A 540 16.13 11.91 6.42
CA VAL A 540 16.52 11.18 7.64
C VAL A 540 16.54 9.71 7.30
N ASP A 541 17.72 9.07 7.31
CA ASP A 541 17.83 7.62 7.21
C ASP A 541 17.07 6.99 8.39
N LEU A 542 15.98 6.27 8.10
CA LEU A 542 15.14 5.64 9.12
C LEU A 542 15.82 4.42 9.75
N PHE A 543 16.85 3.88 9.07
CA PHE A 543 17.54 2.65 9.44
C PHE A 543 19.06 2.88 9.48
N PRO A 544 19.57 3.81 10.33
CA PRO A 544 20.97 4.22 10.31
C PRO A 544 21.90 3.11 10.81
N GLY A 545 23.15 3.13 10.32
CA GLY A 545 24.22 2.23 10.74
C GLY A 545 24.19 0.85 10.06
N ALA A 546 25.37 0.19 10.02
CA ALA A 546 25.51 -1.14 9.40
C ALA A 546 24.70 -2.22 10.13
N LYS A 547 24.69 -2.19 11.49
CA LYS A 547 23.96 -3.14 12.33
C LYS A 547 22.47 -3.22 11.95
N THR A 548 21.79 -2.07 11.91
CA THR A 548 20.35 -1.99 11.58
C THR A 548 20.04 -2.50 10.18
N LYS A 549 20.91 -2.19 9.21
CA LYS A 549 20.73 -2.61 7.80
C LYS A 549 20.94 -4.11 7.63
N TYR A 550 21.94 -4.68 8.30
CA TYR A 550 22.15 -6.12 8.36
C TYR A 550 20.92 -6.82 8.97
N MET A 551 20.41 -6.34 10.10
CA MET A 551 19.23 -6.92 10.77
C MET A 551 17.93 -6.82 9.95
N LEU A 552 17.79 -5.82 9.09
CA LEU A 552 16.66 -5.72 8.16
C LEU A 552 16.76 -6.75 7.03
N GLU A 553 17.96 -6.97 6.47
CA GLU A 553 18.16 -7.98 5.44
C GLU A 553 18.02 -9.39 6.01
N ASP A 554 18.61 -9.65 7.17
CA ASP A 554 18.50 -10.88 7.95
C ASP A 554 17.02 -11.25 8.25
N ALA A 555 16.24 -10.32 8.81
CA ALA A 555 14.80 -10.52 9.04
C ALA A 555 14.01 -10.72 7.73
N CYS A 556 14.41 -10.06 6.63
CA CYS A 556 13.80 -10.22 5.31
C CYS A 556 14.07 -11.60 4.71
N ARG A 557 15.30 -12.12 4.85
CA ARG A 557 15.70 -13.45 4.38
C ARG A 557 14.91 -14.54 5.11
N HIS A 558 14.92 -14.53 6.44
CA HIS A 558 14.16 -15.50 7.23
C HIS A 558 12.65 -15.45 6.94
N LEU A 559 12.08 -14.25 6.75
CA LEU A 559 10.68 -14.12 6.33
C LEU A 559 10.43 -14.79 4.97
N ALA A 560 11.29 -14.57 3.98
CA ALA A 560 11.15 -15.13 2.63
C ALA A 560 11.32 -16.66 2.62
N THR A 561 12.26 -17.22 3.38
CA THR A 561 12.41 -18.68 3.60
C THR A 561 11.11 -19.28 4.15
N ILE A 562 10.52 -18.68 5.20
CA ILE A 562 9.26 -19.12 5.80
C ILE A 562 8.09 -19.02 4.81
N CYS A 563 8.04 -17.97 3.97
CA CYS A 563 7.02 -17.86 2.91
C CYS A 563 7.07 -19.04 1.96
N ARG A 564 8.27 -19.42 1.51
CA ARG A 564 8.44 -20.53 0.59
C ARG A 564 8.03 -21.85 1.24
N GLN A 565 8.48 -22.11 2.46
CA GLN A 565 8.16 -23.36 3.18
C GLN A 565 6.67 -23.51 3.49
N HIS A 566 5.95 -22.43 3.78
CA HIS A 566 4.49 -22.46 3.92
C HIS A 566 3.77 -22.68 2.60
N ASN A 567 4.29 -22.13 1.49
CA ASN A 567 3.76 -22.38 0.16
C ASN A 567 3.97 -23.84 -0.25
N ASP A 568 5.23 -24.33 -0.19
CA ASP A 568 5.62 -25.72 -0.46
C ASP A 568 4.73 -26.73 0.27
N PHE A 569 4.53 -26.54 1.58
CA PHE A 569 3.68 -27.41 2.38
C PHE A 569 2.24 -27.49 1.87
N GLY A 570 1.69 -26.35 1.45
CA GLY A 570 0.32 -26.24 0.95
C GLY A 570 0.14 -26.66 -0.50
N SER A 571 1.23 -26.84 -1.25
CA SER A 571 1.22 -27.06 -2.70
C SER A 571 1.70 -28.43 -3.18
N VAL A 572 2.21 -29.31 -2.30
CA VAL A 572 2.83 -30.60 -2.68
C VAL A 572 2.03 -31.39 -3.72
N GLU A 573 0.72 -31.53 -3.55
CA GLU A 573 -0.12 -32.27 -4.50
C GLU A 573 -0.20 -31.59 -5.88
N ARG A 574 -0.34 -30.26 -5.92
CA ARG A 574 -0.38 -29.47 -7.16
C ARG A 574 0.97 -29.46 -7.86
N ASP A 575 2.04 -29.23 -7.11
CA ASP A 575 3.40 -29.14 -7.67
C ASP A 575 3.82 -30.48 -8.29
N LYS A 576 3.41 -31.61 -7.68
CA LYS A 576 3.56 -32.96 -8.25
C LYS A 576 2.75 -33.17 -9.55
N GLU A 577 1.53 -32.63 -9.65
CA GLU A 577 0.74 -32.66 -10.89
C GLU A 577 1.35 -31.80 -12.01
N GLU A 578 2.07 -30.75 -11.65
CA GLU A 578 2.60 -29.73 -12.56
C GLU A 578 4.09 -29.86 -12.88
N ALA A 579 4.75 -30.87 -12.29
CA ALA A 579 6.20 -31.07 -12.29
C ALA A 579 7.01 -29.84 -11.80
N ASN A 580 6.47 -29.12 -10.82
CA ASN A 580 7.15 -28.01 -10.17
C ASN A 580 8.04 -28.54 -9.03
N LEU A 581 9.29 -28.09 -8.94
CA LEU A 581 10.19 -28.43 -7.83
C LEU A 581 9.69 -27.85 -6.50
N ASN A 582 9.41 -28.75 -5.55
CA ASN A 582 8.94 -28.44 -4.19
C ASN A 582 10.04 -28.76 -3.15
N SER A 583 9.95 -28.18 -1.95
CA SER A 583 10.79 -28.55 -0.80
C SER A 583 10.88 -30.07 -0.59
N VAL A 584 9.78 -30.82 -0.75
CA VAL A 584 9.78 -32.26 -0.45
C VAL A 584 10.58 -33.12 -1.43
N ASP A 585 10.93 -32.63 -2.61
CA ASP A 585 11.64 -33.40 -3.65
C ASP A 585 13.15 -33.49 -3.42
N PHE A 586 13.66 -32.78 -2.40
CA PHE A 586 15.07 -32.81 -2.03
C PHE A 586 15.43 -34.11 -1.28
N PRO A 587 16.61 -34.72 -1.56
CA PRO A 587 17.05 -35.96 -0.89
C PRO A 587 17.11 -35.87 0.63
N GLU A 588 17.29 -34.67 1.19
CA GLU A 588 17.24 -34.42 2.64
C GLU A 588 15.89 -34.81 3.29
N PHE A 589 14.82 -35.02 2.52
CA PHE A 589 13.49 -35.42 3.01
C PHE A 589 13.12 -36.90 2.76
N ASP A 590 14.02 -37.72 2.21
CA ASP A 590 13.74 -39.16 1.97
C ASP A 590 13.67 -40.01 3.25
N GLY A 591 14.08 -39.46 4.39
CA GLY A 591 14.16 -40.17 5.65
C GLY A 591 15.31 -41.20 5.70
N THR A 592 15.52 -41.81 6.85
CA THR A 592 16.70 -42.66 7.10
C THR A 592 16.55 -44.11 6.60
N GLN A 593 15.83 -44.36 5.50
CA GLN A 593 15.68 -45.71 4.94
C GLN A 593 16.22 -45.80 3.50
N GLU A 594 17.37 -46.45 3.37
CA GLU A 594 17.86 -47.00 2.11
C GLU A 594 16.93 -48.13 1.63
N SER A 595 15.87 -47.80 0.89
CA SER A 595 15.03 -48.81 0.22
C SER A 595 14.51 -48.31 -1.13
N ASP A 596 14.98 -48.97 -2.20
CA ASP A 596 14.54 -48.94 -3.60
C ASP A 596 14.16 -47.57 -4.22
N LYS A 597 15.09 -47.08 -5.05
CA LYS A 597 14.95 -45.87 -5.88
C LYS A 597 13.84 -45.92 -6.94
N ASP A 598 13.21 -47.07 -7.14
CA ASP A 598 12.18 -47.32 -8.16
C ASP A 598 10.75 -47.42 -7.57
N ALA A 599 10.58 -47.22 -6.26
CA ALA A 599 9.27 -47.24 -5.61
C ALA A 599 8.65 -45.83 -5.55
N HIS A 600 7.40 -45.67 -6.00
CA HIS A 600 6.63 -44.45 -5.73
C HIS A 600 6.60 -44.18 -4.22
N ARG A 601 7.08 -42.99 -3.79
CA ARG A 601 6.98 -42.53 -2.40
C ARG A 601 5.54 -42.70 -1.90
N SER A 602 5.37 -43.47 -0.84
CA SER A 602 4.05 -43.68 -0.23
C SER A 602 3.46 -42.37 0.30
N ASP A 603 2.13 -42.26 0.32
CA ASP A 603 1.44 -41.07 0.88
C ASP A 603 1.88 -40.77 2.32
N SER A 604 2.20 -41.81 3.11
CA SER A 604 2.73 -41.66 4.47
C SER A 604 4.13 -41.04 4.52
N ALA A 605 4.97 -41.25 3.51
CA ALA A 605 6.29 -40.63 3.40
C ALA A 605 6.18 -39.17 2.97
N VAL A 606 5.29 -38.87 2.02
CA VAL A 606 4.99 -37.49 1.59
C VAL A 606 4.43 -36.66 2.76
N GLU A 607 3.49 -37.22 3.53
CA GLU A 607 2.97 -36.57 4.74
C GLU A 607 3.98 -36.46 5.88
N GLN A 608 5.07 -37.23 5.86
CA GLN A 608 6.18 -37.05 6.80
C GLN A 608 7.10 -35.91 6.35
N ALA A 609 7.50 -35.88 5.08
CA ALA A 609 8.27 -34.77 4.48
C ALA A 609 7.56 -33.42 4.67
N LYS A 610 6.24 -33.35 4.44
CA LYS A 610 5.41 -32.16 4.70
C LYS A 610 5.51 -31.69 6.17
N LYS A 611 5.48 -32.61 7.14
CA LYS A 611 5.65 -32.24 8.56
C LYS A 611 7.05 -31.72 8.86
N GLU A 612 8.07 -32.27 8.21
CA GLU A 612 9.47 -31.84 8.37
C GLU A 612 9.70 -30.44 7.80
N VAL A 613 9.12 -30.09 6.64
CA VAL A 613 9.10 -28.71 6.11
C VAL A 613 8.54 -27.73 7.14
N LEU A 614 7.44 -28.08 7.84
CA LEU A 614 6.89 -27.24 8.92
C LEU A 614 7.75 -27.20 10.19
N VAL A 615 8.56 -28.23 10.46
CA VAL A 615 9.54 -28.21 11.57
C VAL A 615 10.68 -27.25 11.24
N ILE A 616 11.16 -27.24 9.99
CA ILE A 616 12.19 -26.31 9.52
C ILE A 616 11.65 -24.88 9.50
N ALA A 617 10.43 -24.63 9.03
CA ALA A 617 9.80 -23.30 9.08
C ALA A 617 9.68 -22.76 10.52
N LYS A 618 9.39 -23.62 11.50
CA LYS A 618 9.39 -23.27 12.93
C LYS A 618 10.79 -23.04 13.50
N TYR A 619 11.82 -23.63 12.92
CA TYR A 619 13.21 -23.35 13.28
C TYR A 619 13.64 -21.98 12.74
N GLU A 620 13.36 -21.72 11.46
CA GLU A 620 13.61 -20.46 10.77
C GLU A 620 12.92 -19.26 11.45
N ARG A 621 11.67 -19.46 11.90
CA ARG A 621 10.91 -18.46 12.67
C ARG A 621 11.63 -17.97 13.92
N LYS A 622 12.44 -18.82 14.59
CA LYS A 622 13.19 -18.41 15.79
C LYS A 622 14.22 -17.33 15.47
N PHE A 623 14.86 -17.41 14.31
CA PHE A 623 15.82 -16.40 13.87
C PHE A 623 15.11 -15.12 13.50
N LEU A 624 14.03 -15.18 12.72
CA LEU A 624 13.18 -14.02 12.44
C LEU A 624 12.73 -13.30 13.74
N ASP A 625 12.28 -14.04 14.75
CA ASP A 625 11.85 -13.46 16.03
C ASP A 625 13.01 -12.78 16.79
N LEU A 626 14.23 -13.33 16.72
CA LEU A 626 15.44 -12.72 17.27
C LEU A 626 15.80 -11.42 16.53
N SER A 627 15.81 -11.43 15.20
CA SER A 627 16.11 -10.27 14.35
C SER A 627 15.09 -9.16 14.55
N LEU A 628 13.80 -9.50 14.67
CA LEU A 628 12.73 -8.56 15.02
C LEU A 628 12.89 -8.01 16.45
N ALA A 629 13.31 -8.83 17.42
CA ALA A 629 13.58 -8.38 18.79
C ALA A 629 14.78 -7.41 18.87
N GLU A 630 15.82 -7.60 18.06
CA GLU A 630 16.90 -6.64 17.93
C GLU A 630 16.46 -5.38 17.16
N LEU A 631 15.72 -5.49 16.06
CA LEU A 631 15.22 -4.32 15.32
C LEU A 631 14.39 -3.39 16.22
N ARG A 632 13.55 -3.92 17.11
CA ARG A 632 12.81 -3.14 18.12
C ARG A 632 13.69 -2.31 19.06
N LYS A 633 14.96 -2.68 19.25
CA LYS A 633 15.93 -1.93 20.08
C LYS A 633 16.68 -0.84 19.31
N ASN A 634 16.77 -0.95 17.98
CA ASN A 634 17.60 -0.08 17.13
C ASN A 634 16.78 0.82 16.17
N VAL A 635 15.50 0.52 15.97
CA VAL A 635 14.55 1.28 15.12
C VAL A 635 13.55 2.05 16.00
N LYS A 636 13.17 3.28 15.61
CA LYS A 636 12.17 4.07 16.34
C LYS A 636 10.84 3.32 16.44
N GLN A 637 10.17 3.40 17.59
CA GLN A 637 8.96 2.64 17.89
C GLN A 637 7.84 2.83 16.86
N ASP A 638 7.65 4.06 16.34
CA ASP A 638 6.65 4.38 15.34
C ASP A 638 6.98 3.78 13.96
N VAL A 639 8.25 3.87 13.53
CA VAL A 639 8.76 3.21 12.32
C VAL A 639 8.68 1.70 12.44
N MET A 640 9.02 1.14 13.60
CA MET A 640 8.94 -0.30 13.86
C MET A 640 7.49 -0.79 13.86
N ARG A 641 6.55 0.00 14.42
CA ARG A 641 5.12 -0.31 14.38
C ARG A 641 4.61 -0.36 12.94
N GLU A 642 4.97 0.60 12.10
CA GLU A 642 4.63 0.58 10.67
C GLU A 642 5.29 -0.62 9.97
N LEU A 643 6.59 -0.86 10.18
CA LEU A 643 7.35 -1.98 9.63
C LEU A 643 6.72 -3.35 9.92
N MET A 644 6.22 -3.57 11.14
CA MET A 644 5.55 -4.82 11.54
C MET A 644 4.30 -5.15 10.72
N LEU A 645 3.67 -4.19 10.03
CA LEU A 645 2.49 -4.49 9.19
C LEU A 645 2.84 -5.48 8.08
N LEU A 646 3.97 -5.30 7.40
CA LEU A 646 4.39 -6.18 6.32
C LEU A 646 4.60 -7.61 6.83
N PHE A 647 5.29 -7.79 7.96
CA PHE A 647 5.48 -9.11 8.58
C PHE A 647 4.14 -9.79 8.89
N HIS A 648 3.17 -9.08 9.47
CA HIS A 648 1.85 -9.66 9.76
C HIS A 648 1.01 -9.95 8.50
N VAL A 649 1.12 -9.13 7.46
CA VAL A 649 0.47 -9.40 6.16
C VAL A 649 1.05 -10.64 5.50
N THR A 650 2.37 -10.77 5.49
CA THR A 650 3.07 -11.93 4.95
C THR A 650 2.76 -13.21 5.73
N ASP A 651 2.72 -13.12 7.07
CA ASP A 651 2.27 -14.22 7.94
C ASP A 651 0.85 -14.68 7.62
N ILE A 652 -0.05 -13.76 7.28
CA ILE A 652 -1.42 -14.10 6.89
C ILE A 652 -1.46 -14.86 5.57
N TYR A 653 -0.66 -14.48 4.56
CA TYR A 653 -0.57 -15.29 3.34
C TYR A 653 0.00 -16.69 3.63
N GLY A 654 0.99 -16.80 4.52
CA GLY A 654 1.50 -18.09 5.01
C GLY A 654 0.42 -18.96 5.66
N GLU A 655 -0.29 -18.43 6.67
CA GLU A 655 -1.40 -19.13 7.34
C GLU A 655 -2.53 -19.51 6.37
N ILE A 656 -2.74 -18.75 5.29
CA ILE A 656 -3.72 -19.09 4.27
C ILE A 656 -3.24 -20.27 3.43
N TYR A 657 -1.98 -20.32 2.96
CA TYR A 657 -1.43 -21.50 2.28
C TYR A 657 -1.51 -22.76 3.16
N LEU A 658 -1.22 -22.63 4.47
CA LEU A 658 -1.36 -23.74 5.43
C LEU A 658 -2.82 -24.22 5.60
N ALA A 659 -3.80 -23.34 5.41
CA ALA A 659 -5.22 -23.67 5.57
C ALA A 659 -5.89 -24.12 4.26
N ARG A 660 -5.40 -23.65 3.11
CA ARG A 660 -5.95 -23.91 1.78
C ARG A 660 -4.98 -23.45 0.68
N ASP A 661 -4.67 -24.33 -0.27
CA ASP A 661 -3.99 -23.88 -1.49
C ASP A 661 -4.80 -22.80 -2.25
N MET A 662 -4.07 -21.80 -2.73
CA MET A 662 -4.60 -20.65 -3.43
C MET A 662 -3.84 -20.27 -4.70
N SER A 663 -2.68 -20.87 -4.99
CA SER A 663 -2.01 -20.64 -6.26
C SER A 663 -2.90 -21.14 -7.41
N PRO A 664 -2.87 -20.49 -8.59
CA PRO A 664 -3.62 -20.97 -9.74
C PRO A 664 -2.95 -22.26 -10.28
N SER A 665 -3.72 -23.34 -10.45
CA SER A 665 -3.15 -24.55 -11.07
C SER A 665 -3.22 -24.50 -12.59
N ARG A 666 -2.17 -24.98 -13.27
CA ARG A 666 -2.10 -25.18 -14.74
C ARG A 666 -3.30 -26.01 -15.23
N SER A 667 -3.67 -27.04 -14.49
CA SER A 667 -4.85 -27.89 -14.73
C SER A 667 -6.18 -27.13 -14.64
N SER A 668 -6.24 -26.01 -13.89
CA SER A 668 -7.39 -25.11 -13.82
C SER A 668 -7.33 -23.95 -14.83
N LEU A 669 -6.21 -23.75 -15.52
CA LEU A 669 -6.01 -22.65 -16.48
C LEU A 669 -6.34 -23.08 -17.92
N GLN A 670 -6.19 -24.38 -18.22
CA GLN A 670 -6.74 -25.04 -19.41
C GLN A 670 -8.30 -25.09 -19.36
#